data_AF-A0A196QKU1-F1
#
_entry.id   AF-A0A196QKU1-F1
#
_cell.length_a   1.000
_cell.length_b   1.000
_cell.length_c   1.000
_cell.angle_alpha   90.00
_cell.angle_beta   90.00
_cell.angle_gamma   90.00
#
_symmetry.space_group_name_H-M   'P 1'
#
loop_
_entity.id
_entity.type
_entity.pdbx_description
1 polymer ?
#
loop_
_entity_poly.entity_id
_entity_poly.type
_entity_poly.pdbx_seq_one_letter_code
_entity_poly.pdbx_strand_id
1 'polypeptide(L)'
;MQHYRLGIVVLFILGLTGCQVWQAQDLERLDATAALPNQSEPGKVQIRYWDNVAGAKVEALTALASYPDSPTETSELQQLQSLANRSDNYGAMIQGFIAPPSTGEYRFFVSGDDETQLLLSTDETPANAELVASVPSWTYRESYNQYSSQQSGVRILEAGKKYYFQLVFKEGIGDDHFSVAWEGPTFSMTVVDSSALYSWAKPIYASDEEAEKAYSLGYRVGFTDGKENLAFDPGYPPLDSDQDGIYDNWEVVMGLDPSSAADASADPDNDLLTALEEFSLGTRENNTDTDADGIPDGAEYAYALDPLDASDASADFDGDGISNYEEYVAGTKLDDPQDYPVVESPLAPGFVGQYFTGMAFDQFLLNKTEEALNFNWSADAPFAGAPEERFSVRWYGVFTAPHTSGSRAYRFELRTDDGTRLFLGNEEVISSWVDRGPTTDVIERSFNAGDEIPLLVEYYENTGGAVAQLAISDVQTGEVLATTEVIGSPDLSLESSTDADADGLPDTWELAFGTNILVNDSAETFNTAGITALEAYQSNLNPWTLEPLSESPPSEDTNGSVEPEPIGSVTLTWTAPSTRTDGSSISLSEISHYILSYGQSETNLDQTVRVESDQTSYTFEGLAPGTWYFSIQVTDTSGLSSQTSEPVSQTVQ
;
A
#
# COMPACT_ATOMS: atom_id res chain seq x y z
N MET A 1 -86.02 8.04 22.96
CA MET A 1 -85.13 9.16 23.32
C MET A 1 -83.71 8.67 23.01
N GLN A 2 -83.15 8.98 21.83
CA GLN A 2 -82.20 10.09 21.58
C GLN A 2 -80.95 9.96 22.49
N HIS A 3 -79.70 9.81 22.04
CA HIS A 3 -79.00 10.32 20.86
C HIS A 3 -77.81 9.45 20.40
N TYR A 4 -77.46 9.66 19.12
CA TYR A 4 -76.25 9.24 18.38
C TYR A 4 -74.93 9.87 18.87
N ARG A 5 -73.79 9.21 18.57
CA ARG A 5 -72.59 9.70 17.84
C ARG A 5 -71.63 8.50 17.63
N LEU A 6 -71.40 7.97 16.41
CA LEU A 6 -70.43 8.40 15.37
C LEU A 6 -69.00 8.54 15.95
N GLY A 7 -67.92 7.85 15.52
CA GLY A 7 -67.62 6.89 14.46
C GLY A 7 -66.09 6.69 14.42
N ILE A 8 -65.62 5.90 13.44
CA ILE A 8 -64.24 5.74 12.93
C ILE A 8 -63.43 4.54 13.46
N VAL A 9 -63.00 3.78 12.46
CA VAL A 9 -62.17 2.57 12.44
C VAL A 9 -60.70 2.95 12.58
N VAL A 10 -59.94 2.23 13.40
CA VAL A 10 -58.50 2.03 13.18
C VAL A 10 -58.20 0.54 13.32
N LEU A 11 -57.63 0.01 12.24
CA LEU A 11 -57.12 -1.33 12.05
C LEU A 11 -55.86 -1.51 12.90
N PHE A 12 -55.77 -2.55 13.73
CA PHE A 12 -54.48 -3.11 14.14
C PHE A 12 -54.58 -4.64 14.22
N ILE A 13 -53.62 -5.25 13.55
CA ILE A 13 -53.48 -6.68 13.26
C ILE A 13 -53.01 -7.42 14.53
N LEU A 14 -53.46 -8.66 14.68
CA LEU A 14 -53.08 -9.60 15.74
C LEU A 14 -51.57 -9.86 15.79
N GLY A 15 -51.02 -9.90 17.02
CA GLY A 15 -49.69 -10.43 17.32
C GLY A 15 -49.63 -10.93 18.76
N LEU A 16 -49.67 -12.25 18.88
CA LEU A 16 -49.55 -13.16 20.03
C LEU A 16 -49.01 -12.62 21.38
N THR A 17 -49.73 -13.05 22.44
CA THR A 17 -49.38 -12.96 23.85
C THR A 17 -48.13 -13.74 24.23
N GLY A 18 -47.27 -13.15 25.05
CA GLY A 18 -46.27 -13.83 25.87
C GLY A 18 -45.86 -12.94 27.05
N CYS A 19 -46.49 -13.13 28.21
CA CYS A 19 -45.98 -12.59 29.47
C CYS A 19 -44.63 -13.22 29.80
N GLN A 20 -43.59 -12.42 29.97
CA GLN A 20 -42.43 -12.78 30.79
C GLN A 20 -42.19 -11.63 31.75
N VAL A 21 -42.57 -11.88 33.01
CA VAL A 21 -42.21 -11.08 34.17
C VAL A 21 -40.70 -11.24 34.33
N TRP A 22 -39.93 -10.20 34.01
CA TRP A 22 -38.56 -10.13 34.52
C TRP A 22 -38.69 -9.84 36.01
N GLN A 23 -38.49 -10.86 36.84
CA GLN A 23 -38.06 -10.60 38.21
C GLN A 23 -36.72 -9.87 38.09
N ALA A 24 -36.68 -8.59 38.44
CA ALA A 24 -35.43 -7.93 38.74
C ALA A 24 -34.82 -8.70 39.92
N GLN A 25 -33.89 -9.60 39.62
CA GLN A 25 -32.90 -9.98 40.62
C GLN A 25 -32.07 -8.72 40.87
N ASP A 26 -32.06 -8.31 42.12
CA ASP A 26 -31.22 -7.23 42.63
C ASP A 26 -29.75 -7.56 42.30
N LEU A 27 -29.17 -6.84 41.33
CA LEU A 27 -27.81 -7.07 40.82
C LEU A 27 -26.74 -6.88 41.91
N GLU A 28 -27.08 -6.22 43.02
CA GLU A 28 -26.20 -6.08 44.19
C GLU A 28 -26.09 -7.37 45.05
N ARG A 29 -26.80 -8.44 44.69
CA ARG A 29 -26.81 -9.73 45.41
C ARG A 29 -26.30 -10.93 44.60
N LEU A 30 -25.66 -10.70 43.46
CA LEU A 30 -24.87 -11.73 42.79
C LEU A 30 -23.48 -11.77 43.41
N ASP A 31 -23.02 -12.96 43.83
CA ASP A 31 -21.65 -13.15 44.31
C ASP A 31 -20.67 -12.67 43.23
N ALA A 32 -19.58 -12.01 43.64
CA ALA A 32 -18.52 -11.57 42.73
C ALA A 32 -18.16 -12.72 41.80
N THR A 33 -18.48 -12.57 40.51
CA THR A 33 -18.10 -13.56 39.50
C THR A 33 -16.59 -13.75 39.59
N ALA A 34 -16.11 -14.98 39.47
CA ALA A 34 -14.69 -15.34 39.44
C ALA A 34 -13.94 -14.80 38.19
N ALA A 35 -14.45 -13.72 37.59
CA ALA A 35 -13.76 -12.95 36.58
C ALA A 35 -12.57 -12.26 37.25
N LEU A 36 -11.37 -12.53 36.73
CA LEU A 36 -10.17 -11.80 37.13
C LEU A 36 -10.32 -10.34 36.69
N PRO A 37 -9.89 -9.36 37.51
CA PRO A 37 -9.86 -7.97 37.08
C PRO A 37 -8.88 -7.81 35.89
N ASN A 38 -9.18 -6.87 35.00
CA ASN A 38 -8.32 -6.57 33.84
C ASN A 38 -7.03 -5.84 34.26
N GLN A 39 -7.02 -5.18 35.42
CA GLN A 39 -5.85 -4.46 35.93
C GLN A 39 -5.43 -4.97 37.32
N SER A 40 -4.12 -4.95 37.55
CA SER A 40 -3.50 -5.32 38.82
C SER A 40 -3.51 -4.12 39.78
N GLU A 41 -4.04 -4.31 40.99
CA GLU A 41 -4.15 -3.28 42.02
C GLU A 41 -2.99 -3.39 43.04
N PRO A 42 -2.31 -2.28 43.38
CA PRO A 42 -1.23 -2.29 44.37
C PRO A 42 -1.76 -2.50 45.80
N GLY A 43 -0.92 -3.07 46.65
CA GLY A 43 -1.14 -3.18 48.08
C GLY A 43 -2.00 -4.34 48.54
N LYS A 44 -2.47 -5.19 47.62
CA LYS A 44 -3.35 -6.32 47.96
C LYS A 44 -3.21 -7.49 47.00
N VAL A 45 -3.57 -8.69 47.47
CA VAL A 45 -3.71 -9.90 46.67
C VAL A 45 -4.95 -10.67 47.09
N GLN A 46 -5.52 -11.46 46.17
CA GLN A 46 -6.65 -12.32 46.48
C GLN A 46 -6.16 -13.66 47.02
N ILE A 47 -6.78 -14.13 48.10
CA ILE A 47 -6.70 -15.52 48.57
C ILE A 47 -8.00 -16.25 48.24
N ARG A 48 -7.87 -17.45 47.69
CA ARG A 48 -8.98 -18.34 47.34
C ARG A 48 -8.93 -19.58 48.22
N TYR A 49 -10.06 -19.96 48.82
CA TYR A 49 -10.17 -21.10 49.72
C TYR A 49 -11.05 -22.20 49.15
N TRP A 50 -10.69 -23.45 49.42
CA TRP A 50 -11.50 -24.63 49.17
C TRP A 50 -11.68 -25.38 50.47
N ASP A 51 -12.91 -25.45 50.96
CA ASP A 51 -13.23 -26.14 52.21
C ASP A 51 -13.52 -27.63 51.98
N ASN A 52 -13.44 -28.44 53.05
CA ASN A 52 -13.68 -29.88 53.05
C ASN A 52 -12.73 -30.68 52.14
N VAL A 53 -11.49 -30.22 52.00
CA VAL A 53 -10.43 -30.91 51.25
C VAL A 53 -9.65 -31.77 52.23
N ALA A 54 -9.83 -33.09 52.18
CA ALA A 54 -9.20 -34.00 53.13
C ALA A 54 -7.68 -34.12 52.95
N GLY A 55 -6.97 -34.35 54.05
CA GLY A 55 -5.53 -34.61 54.07
C GLY A 55 -4.67 -33.36 54.08
N ALA A 56 -3.37 -33.53 54.24
CA ALA A 56 -2.40 -32.44 54.44
C ALA A 56 -1.53 -32.15 53.19
N LYS A 57 -1.85 -32.76 52.04
CA LYS A 57 -1.04 -32.66 50.83
C LYS A 57 -1.62 -31.72 49.78
N VAL A 58 -0.79 -30.86 49.20
CA VAL A 58 -1.18 -29.91 48.13
C VAL A 58 -1.81 -30.64 46.94
N GLU A 59 -1.35 -31.86 46.64
CA GLU A 59 -1.94 -32.73 45.62
C GLU A 59 -3.46 -32.94 45.80
N ALA A 60 -3.93 -33.03 47.05
CA ALA A 60 -5.35 -33.21 47.35
C ALA A 60 -6.19 -31.97 46.98
N LEU A 61 -5.59 -30.77 47.04
CA LEU A 61 -6.22 -29.53 46.59
C LEU A 61 -6.19 -29.41 45.06
N THR A 62 -5.01 -29.61 44.45
CA THR A 62 -4.84 -29.40 43.00
C THR A 62 -5.53 -30.48 42.17
N ALA A 63 -5.88 -31.63 42.75
CA ALA A 63 -6.64 -32.68 42.09
C ALA A 63 -8.17 -32.44 42.09
N LEU A 64 -8.67 -31.40 42.75
CA LEU A 64 -10.10 -31.08 42.75
C LEU A 64 -10.54 -30.57 41.38
N ALA A 65 -11.70 -31.02 40.91
CA ALA A 65 -12.32 -30.47 39.71
C ALA A 65 -12.69 -28.98 39.83
N SER A 66 -12.84 -28.47 41.05
CA SER A 66 -13.14 -27.07 41.35
C SER A 66 -11.89 -26.19 41.45
N TYR A 67 -10.69 -26.76 41.36
CA TYR A 67 -9.43 -26.01 41.39
C TYR A 67 -8.93 -25.73 39.96
N PRO A 68 -8.45 -24.50 39.64
CA PRO A 68 -8.30 -23.32 40.50
C PRO A 68 -9.49 -22.32 40.44
N ASP A 69 -10.54 -22.63 39.68
CA ASP A 69 -11.50 -21.62 39.20
C ASP A 69 -12.80 -21.52 40.00
N SER A 70 -13.07 -22.45 40.91
CA SER A 70 -14.31 -22.49 41.71
C SER A 70 -14.02 -22.64 43.20
N PRO A 71 -13.44 -21.62 43.85
CA PRO A 71 -13.22 -21.63 45.30
C PRO A 71 -14.55 -21.58 46.07
N THR A 72 -14.52 -22.07 47.31
CA THR A 72 -15.62 -21.94 48.28
C THR A 72 -15.74 -20.52 48.82
N GLU A 73 -14.61 -19.83 48.98
CA GLU A 73 -14.55 -18.47 49.52
C GLU A 73 -13.37 -17.71 48.88
N THR A 74 -13.51 -16.41 48.71
CA THR A 74 -12.40 -15.51 48.35
C THR A 74 -12.28 -14.38 49.36
N SER A 75 -11.05 -13.93 49.60
CA SER A 75 -10.75 -12.80 50.50
C SER A 75 -9.54 -12.03 49.98
N GLU A 76 -9.19 -10.92 50.63
CA GLU A 76 -8.04 -10.10 50.30
C GLU A 76 -6.98 -10.16 51.40
N LEU A 77 -5.71 -10.14 51.01
CA LEU A 77 -4.57 -10.04 51.90
C LEU A 77 -3.74 -8.82 51.54
N GLN A 78 -3.31 -8.08 52.55
CA GLN A 78 -2.34 -6.99 52.44
C GLN A 78 -0.93 -7.43 52.84
N GLN A 79 -0.76 -8.69 53.24
CA GLN A 79 0.52 -9.31 53.53
C GLN A 79 0.40 -10.80 53.26
N LEU A 80 1.47 -11.46 52.81
CA LEU A 80 1.48 -12.89 52.50
C LEU A 80 1.55 -13.72 53.79
N GLN A 81 0.51 -13.61 54.61
CA GLN A 81 0.36 -14.29 55.87
C GLN A 81 -1.12 -14.60 56.10
N SER A 82 -1.41 -15.83 56.52
CA SER A 82 -2.76 -16.23 56.85
C SER A 82 -3.25 -15.58 58.15
N LEU A 83 -4.57 -15.45 58.29
CA LEU A 83 -5.20 -15.33 59.60
C LEU A 83 -5.01 -16.65 60.37
N ALA A 84 -4.85 -16.58 61.69
CA ALA A 84 -4.60 -17.76 62.51
C ALA A 84 -5.87 -18.58 62.78
N ASN A 85 -5.77 -19.90 62.66
CA ASN A 85 -6.77 -20.92 63.01
C ASN A 85 -8.11 -20.72 62.29
N ARG A 86 -8.09 -20.72 60.95
CA ARG A 86 -9.25 -20.63 60.05
C ARG A 86 -10.16 -21.86 60.18
N SER A 87 -9.68 -23.08 59.89
CA SER A 87 -10.46 -24.33 59.87
C SER A 87 -9.57 -25.57 59.67
N ASP A 88 -10.07 -26.76 60.00
CA ASP A 88 -9.44 -28.02 59.56
C ASP A 88 -9.87 -28.37 58.10
N ASN A 89 -9.06 -29.18 57.42
CA ASN A 89 -9.32 -29.77 56.09
C ASN A 89 -9.73 -28.76 55.01
N TYR A 90 -8.86 -27.80 54.73
CA TYR A 90 -9.04 -26.86 53.63
C TYR A 90 -7.77 -26.71 52.79
N GLY A 91 -7.89 -26.05 51.65
CA GLY A 91 -6.77 -25.59 50.85
C GLY A 91 -6.92 -24.12 50.52
N ALA A 92 -5.80 -23.44 50.29
CA ALA A 92 -5.78 -22.06 49.83
C ALA A 92 -4.81 -21.87 48.68
N MET A 93 -5.14 -20.95 47.78
CA MET A 93 -4.24 -20.46 46.74
C MET A 93 -4.24 -18.93 46.74
N ILE A 94 -3.04 -18.36 46.66
CA ILE A 94 -2.81 -16.93 46.48
C ILE A 94 -1.98 -16.76 45.21
N GLN A 95 -2.35 -15.81 44.38
CA GLN A 95 -1.56 -15.42 43.23
C GLN A 95 -1.59 -13.90 43.04
N GLY A 96 -0.56 -13.38 42.40
CA GLY A 96 -0.39 -11.95 42.16
C GLY A 96 1.05 -11.66 41.73
N PHE A 97 1.48 -10.42 41.95
CA PHE A 97 2.84 -10.01 41.64
C PHE A 97 3.55 -9.45 42.87
N ILE A 98 4.87 -9.64 42.90
CA ILE A 98 5.78 -8.99 43.85
C ILE A 98 6.62 -7.98 43.08
N ALA A 99 6.65 -6.72 43.53
CA ALA A 99 7.54 -5.69 43.00
C ALA A 99 8.61 -5.31 44.06
N PRO A 100 9.90 -5.63 43.84
CA PRO A 100 10.97 -5.34 44.78
C PRO A 100 11.19 -3.83 44.98
N PRO A 101 11.47 -3.35 46.22
CA PRO A 101 11.75 -1.94 46.47
C PRO A 101 13.14 -1.48 46.02
N SER A 102 14.06 -2.40 45.73
CA SER A 102 15.43 -2.10 45.30
C SER A 102 15.97 -3.20 44.40
N THR A 103 16.85 -2.88 43.45
CA THR A 103 17.49 -3.89 42.62
C THR A 103 18.57 -4.64 43.41
N GLY A 104 18.58 -5.97 43.34
CA GLY A 104 19.67 -6.78 43.90
C GLY A 104 19.28 -8.21 44.28
N GLU A 105 20.02 -8.78 45.23
CA GLU A 105 19.83 -10.14 45.71
C GLU A 105 18.68 -10.23 46.71
N TYR A 106 17.71 -11.09 46.39
CA TYR A 106 16.58 -11.44 47.25
C TYR A 106 16.58 -12.93 47.57
N ARG A 107 16.08 -13.28 48.75
CA ARG A 107 15.77 -14.66 49.14
C ARG A 107 14.38 -14.71 49.75
N PHE A 108 13.60 -15.70 49.31
CA PHE A 108 12.24 -15.94 49.81
C PHE A 108 12.23 -17.10 50.79
N PHE A 109 11.31 -17.01 51.73
CA PHE A 109 11.15 -17.94 52.82
C PHE A 109 9.67 -18.27 52.99
N VAL A 110 9.32 -19.54 53.22
CA VAL A 110 7.94 -19.95 53.45
C VAL A 110 7.81 -20.74 54.75
N SER A 111 6.80 -20.42 55.56
CA SER A 111 6.37 -21.21 56.71
C SER A 111 4.91 -21.61 56.52
N GLY A 112 4.54 -22.76 57.09
CA GLY A 112 3.29 -23.45 56.81
C GLY A 112 2.96 -24.50 57.86
N ASP A 113 1.70 -24.61 58.25
CA ASP A 113 1.10 -25.75 58.93
C ASP A 113 -0.23 -25.98 58.22
N ASP A 114 -0.39 -26.96 57.33
CA ASP A 114 0.52 -28.04 56.88
C ASP A 114 1.37 -27.72 55.61
N GLU A 115 1.18 -28.45 54.48
CA GLU A 115 2.05 -28.36 53.30
C GLU A 115 1.84 -27.04 52.56
N THR A 116 2.94 -26.34 52.27
CA THR A 116 2.93 -25.05 51.58
C THR A 116 3.97 -25.03 50.47
N GLN A 117 3.61 -24.51 49.31
CA GLN A 117 4.47 -24.40 48.13
C GLN A 117 4.43 -22.97 47.59
N LEU A 118 5.59 -22.34 47.46
CA LEU A 118 5.76 -21.02 46.85
C LEU A 118 6.40 -21.20 45.48
N LEU A 119 5.68 -20.79 44.45
CA LEU A 119 6.17 -20.64 43.09
C LEU A 119 6.47 -19.17 42.82
N LEU A 120 7.56 -18.91 42.11
CA LEU A 120 7.97 -17.57 41.70
C LEU A 120 8.46 -17.63 40.25
N SER A 121 7.98 -16.70 39.43
CA SER A 121 8.39 -16.53 38.05
C SER A 121 9.63 -15.64 37.92
N THR A 122 10.29 -15.73 36.77
CA THR A 122 11.35 -14.81 36.33
C THR A 122 10.83 -13.47 35.83
N ASP A 123 9.51 -13.36 35.62
CA ASP A 123 8.80 -12.21 35.05
C ASP A 123 7.32 -12.22 35.48
N GLU A 124 6.46 -11.48 34.78
CA GLU A 124 5.02 -11.42 35.03
C GLU A 124 4.26 -12.67 34.53
N THR A 125 4.91 -13.58 33.80
CA THR A 125 4.26 -14.70 33.14
C THR A 125 4.14 -15.93 34.06
N PRO A 126 2.93 -16.47 34.30
CA PRO A 126 2.75 -17.67 35.14
C PRO A 126 3.45 -18.93 34.62
N ALA A 127 3.62 -19.05 33.30
CA ALA A 127 4.27 -20.20 32.68
C ALA A 127 5.75 -20.36 33.07
N ASN A 128 6.41 -19.27 33.48
CA ASN A 128 7.81 -19.24 33.91
C ASN A 128 7.95 -19.45 35.42
N ALA A 129 6.84 -19.68 36.14
CA ALA A 129 6.86 -19.88 37.58
C ALA A 129 7.45 -21.25 37.96
N GLU A 130 8.48 -21.22 38.80
CA GLU A 130 9.12 -22.42 39.34
C GLU A 130 8.88 -22.53 40.85
N LEU A 131 8.83 -23.75 41.39
CA LEU A 131 8.81 -23.95 42.84
C LEU A 131 10.12 -23.48 43.45
N VAL A 132 10.08 -22.41 44.25
CA VAL A 132 11.27 -21.79 44.84
C VAL A 132 11.45 -22.08 46.32
N ALA A 133 10.37 -22.34 47.04
CA ALA A 133 10.43 -22.73 48.45
C ALA A 133 9.21 -23.59 48.81
N SER A 134 9.38 -24.52 49.74
CA SER A 134 8.30 -25.37 50.22
C SER A 134 8.47 -25.84 51.66
N VAL A 135 7.33 -26.09 52.27
CA VAL A 135 7.14 -26.71 53.58
C VAL A 135 6.44 -28.04 53.32
N PRO A 136 7.13 -29.20 53.42
CA PRO A 136 6.55 -30.50 53.04
C PRO A 136 5.53 -31.06 54.06
N SER A 137 5.49 -30.47 55.26
CA SER A 137 4.62 -30.77 56.42
C SER A 137 4.75 -29.58 57.39
N TRP A 138 3.97 -29.51 58.46
CA TRP A 138 3.97 -28.39 59.40
C TRP A 138 5.31 -27.82 59.92
N THR A 139 5.25 -26.54 60.30
CA THR A 139 6.32 -25.75 60.94
C THR A 139 5.72 -24.89 62.04
N TYR A 140 6.52 -24.40 62.99
CA TYR A 140 6.04 -23.33 63.88
C TYR A 140 5.79 -22.03 63.10
N ARG A 141 4.86 -21.19 63.59
CA ARG A 141 4.54 -19.89 62.97
C ARG A 141 5.79 -19.04 62.76
N GLU A 142 5.98 -18.58 61.52
CA GLU A 142 7.12 -17.76 61.10
C GLU A 142 8.50 -18.41 61.38
N SER A 143 8.53 -19.74 61.49
CA SER A 143 9.76 -20.53 61.56
C SER A 143 10.19 -20.94 60.15
N TYR A 144 11.26 -20.33 59.64
CA TYR A 144 11.76 -20.51 58.27
C TYR A 144 12.99 -21.43 58.15
N ASN A 145 13.30 -22.20 59.19
CA ASN A 145 14.55 -22.96 59.31
C ASN A 145 14.36 -24.42 59.77
N GLN A 146 13.14 -24.93 59.80
CA GLN A 146 12.83 -26.32 60.16
C GLN A 146 13.16 -27.29 59.01
N TYR A 147 12.94 -26.87 57.77
CA TYR A 147 13.34 -27.59 56.56
C TYR A 147 14.24 -26.74 55.68
N SER A 148 15.23 -27.37 55.05
CA SER A 148 16.10 -26.68 54.08
C SER A 148 15.34 -26.19 52.85
N SER A 149 14.18 -26.80 52.54
CA SER A 149 13.31 -26.42 51.43
C SER A 149 12.54 -25.12 51.68
N GLN A 150 12.50 -24.62 52.91
CA GLN A 150 11.75 -23.39 53.24
C GLN A 150 12.36 -22.13 52.66
N GLN A 151 13.55 -22.21 52.07
CA GLN A 151 14.33 -21.07 51.61
C GLN A 151 14.62 -21.23 50.13
N SER A 152 14.41 -20.17 49.36
CA SER A 152 14.80 -20.14 47.97
C SER A 152 16.32 -20.03 47.81
N GLY A 153 16.80 -20.32 46.59
CA GLY A 153 18.07 -19.77 46.12
C GLY A 153 18.04 -18.23 46.10
N VAL A 154 19.20 -17.62 45.86
CA VAL A 154 19.25 -16.18 45.59
C VAL A 154 18.54 -15.90 44.27
N ARG A 155 17.67 -14.90 44.26
CA ARG A 155 17.00 -14.37 43.07
C ARG A 155 17.47 -12.93 42.86
N ILE A 156 17.95 -12.62 41.66
CA ILE A 156 18.29 -11.25 41.30
C ILE A 156 17.03 -10.59 40.76
N LEU A 157 16.53 -9.58 41.46
CA LEU A 157 15.32 -8.88 41.08
C LEU A 157 15.59 -7.40 40.88
N GLU A 158 14.81 -6.77 40.02
CA GLU A 158 14.91 -5.35 39.67
C GLU A 158 13.86 -4.52 40.42
N ALA A 159 14.25 -3.33 40.88
CA ALA A 159 13.34 -2.44 41.59
C ALA A 159 12.11 -2.10 40.73
N GLY A 160 10.92 -2.25 41.30
CA GLY A 160 9.65 -1.92 40.64
C GLY A 160 9.16 -2.93 39.60
N LYS A 161 10.03 -3.82 39.09
CA LYS A 161 9.63 -4.88 38.15
C LYS A 161 8.75 -5.90 38.86
N LYS A 162 7.63 -6.27 38.24
CA LYS A 162 6.69 -7.26 38.80
C LYS A 162 7.13 -8.66 38.45
N TYR A 163 7.03 -9.55 39.43
CA TYR A 163 7.29 -10.97 39.28
C TYR A 163 6.07 -11.76 39.75
N TYR A 164 5.53 -12.59 38.87
CA TYR A 164 4.40 -13.45 39.20
C TYR A 164 4.79 -14.42 40.31
N PHE A 165 3.90 -14.59 41.29
CA PHE A 165 4.03 -15.64 42.30
C PHE A 165 2.71 -16.38 42.48
N GLN A 166 2.82 -17.64 42.90
CA GLN A 166 1.69 -18.42 43.38
C GLN A 166 2.07 -19.13 44.68
N LEU A 167 1.26 -18.94 45.72
CA LEU A 167 1.34 -19.73 46.94
C LEU A 167 0.20 -20.75 46.95
N VAL A 168 0.52 -22.02 47.13
CA VAL A 168 -0.46 -23.09 47.32
C VAL A 168 -0.27 -23.68 48.71
N PHE A 169 -1.35 -23.72 49.49
CA PHE A 169 -1.35 -24.10 50.88
C PHE A 169 -2.42 -25.18 51.12
N LYS A 170 -2.08 -26.20 51.91
CA LYS A 170 -2.99 -27.26 52.32
C LYS A 170 -2.94 -27.47 53.81
N GLU A 171 -4.12 -27.43 54.43
CA GLU A 171 -4.29 -27.73 55.84
C GLU A 171 -5.02 -29.05 56.10
N GLY A 172 -4.46 -29.91 56.93
CA GLY A 172 -5.05 -31.19 57.33
C GLY A 172 -5.90 -31.07 58.60
N ILE A 173 -5.23 -31.11 59.74
CA ILE A 173 -5.79 -30.97 61.08
C ILE A 173 -4.78 -30.24 61.97
N GLY A 174 -5.25 -29.38 62.88
CA GLY A 174 -4.38 -28.79 63.90
C GLY A 174 -4.39 -27.27 63.89
N ASP A 175 -3.20 -26.68 64.11
CA ASP A 175 -3.03 -25.24 63.96
C ASP A 175 -2.84 -24.94 62.47
N ASP A 176 -3.45 -23.87 61.96
CA ASP A 176 -3.25 -23.49 60.57
C ASP A 176 -2.49 -22.15 60.46
N HIS A 177 -1.44 -22.19 59.64
CA HIS A 177 -0.82 -20.95 59.16
C HIS A 177 -0.09 -21.13 57.86
N PHE A 178 0.08 -20.02 57.15
CA PHE A 178 1.20 -19.84 56.26
C PHE A 178 1.77 -18.43 56.40
N SER A 179 3.04 -18.26 56.03
CA SER A 179 3.60 -16.95 55.75
C SER A 179 4.73 -17.02 54.73
N VAL A 180 4.83 -16.00 53.89
CA VAL A 180 5.95 -15.78 52.97
C VAL A 180 6.73 -14.57 53.45
N ALA A 181 8.00 -14.78 53.76
CA ALA A 181 8.95 -13.74 54.07
C ALA A 181 10.00 -13.62 52.98
N TRP A 182 10.69 -12.48 52.97
CA TRP A 182 11.80 -12.22 52.08
C TRP A 182 12.85 -11.36 52.78
N GLU A 183 14.10 -11.49 52.36
CA GLU A 183 15.17 -10.56 52.67
C GLU A 183 15.69 -9.96 51.36
N GLY A 184 16.18 -8.73 51.42
CA GLY A 184 16.67 -8.01 50.25
C GLY A 184 17.91 -7.18 50.57
N PRO A 185 18.42 -6.42 49.57
CA PRO A 185 19.67 -5.67 49.71
C PRO A 185 19.65 -4.62 50.84
N THR A 186 18.46 -4.10 51.15
CA THR A 186 18.26 -2.96 52.06
C THR A 186 17.55 -3.33 53.36
N PHE A 187 17.11 -4.57 53.53
CA PHE A 187 16.35 -5.00 54.71
C PHE A 187 16.59 -6.48 55.05
N SER A 188 16.58 -6.79 56.35
CA SER A 188 16.58 -8.16 56.85
C SER A 188 15.21 -8.81 56.69
N MET A 189 15.18 -10.14 56.72
CA MET A 189 13.97 -10.97 56.59
C MET A 189 12.72 -10.37 57.26
N THR A 190 11.69 -10.10 56.46
CA THR A 190 10.37 -9.59 56.87
C THR A 190 9.28 -10.30 56.06
N VAL A 191 8.04 -10.33 56.55
CA VAL A 191 6.89 -10.82 55.77
C VAL A 191 6.67 -9.89 54.57
N VAL A 192 6.35 -10.45 53.39
CA VAL A 192 6.02 -9.66 52.21
C VAL A 192 4.68 -8.97 52.45
N ASP A 193 4.68 -7.64 52.48
CA ASP A 193 3.52 -6.81 52.78
C ASP A 193 3.08 -5.95 51.58
N SER A 194 2.06 -5.14 51.81
CA SER A 194 1.39 -4.30 50.80
C SER A 194 2.34 -3.32 50.10
N SER A 195 3.51 -3.02 50.68
CA SER A 195 4.50 -2.19 49.99
C SER A 195 5.07 -2.82 48.73
N ALA A 196 4.98 -4.15 48.58
CA ALA A 196 5.54 -4.90 47.46
C ALA A 196 4.53 -5.79 46.72
N LEU A 197 3.25 -5.81 47.14
CA LEU A 197 2.23 -6.71 46.60
C LEU A 197 1.32 -6.03 45.58
N TYR A 198 0.94 -6.78 44.56
CA TYR A 198 0.03 -6.37 43.49
C TYR A 198 -0.93 -7.52 43.15
N SER A 199 -2.22 -7.22 42.96
CA SER A 199 -3.25 -8.23 42.74
C SER A 199 -3.07 -8.97 41.40
N TRP A 200 -3.56 -10.20 41.31
CA TRP A 200 -3.57 -10.93 40.04
C TRP A 200 -4.63 -10.37 39.09
N ALA A 201 -4.22 -10.14 37.85
CA ALA A 201 -5.07 -9.67 36.75
C ALA A 201 -4.79 -10.52 35.51
N LYS A 202 -5.76 -10.62 34.60
CA LYS A 202 -5.52 -11.26 33.30
C LYS A 202 -4.51 -10.38 32.54
N PRO A 203 -3.40 -10.93 31.99
CA PRO A 203 -2.59 -10.16 31.07
C PRO A 203 -3.48 -9.75 29.89
N ILE A 204 -3.55 -8.45 29.62
CA ILE A 204 -4.40 -7.88 28.57
C ILE A 204 -3.83 -8.24 27.18
N TYR A 205 -2.52 -8.46 27.07
CA TYR A 205 -1.81 -8.84 25.85
C TYR A 205 -1.09 -10.19 26.00
N ALA A 206 -0.88 -10.91 24.89
CA ALA A 206 -0.11 -12.16 24.93
C ALA A 206 1.40 -11.90 25.05
N SER A 207 1.87 -10.69 24.71
CA SER A 207 3.26 -10.22 24.87
C SER A 207 3.38 -8.68 24.90
N ASP A 208 4.55 -8.18 25.34
CA ASP A 208 4.90 -6.74 25.28
C ASP A 208 5.00 -6.21 23.84
N GLU A 209 5.32 -7.07 22.87
CA GLU A 209 5.43 -6.71 21.44
C GLU A 209 4.06 -6.38 20.85
N GLU A 210 3.03 -7.14 21.21
CA GLU A 210 1.64 -6.83 20.83
C GLU A 210 1.15 -5.56 21.51
N ALA A 211 1.56 -5.33 22.77
CA ALA A 211 1.25 -4.10 23.50
C ALA A 211 1.94 -2.86 22.89
N GLU A 212 3.17 -3.01 22.40
CA GLU A 212 3.93 -1.94 21.74
C GLU A 212 3.38 -1.64 20.33
N LYS A 213 3.03 -2.68 19.57
CA LYS A 213 2.33 -2.52 18.28
C LYS A 213 0.99 -1.81 18.49
N ALA A 214 0.24 -2.21 19.52
CA ALA A 214 -1.01 -1.58 19.91
C ALA A 214 -0.85 -0.10 20.28
N TYR A 215 0.16 0.19 21.10
CA TYR A 215 0.56 1.53 21.51
C TYR A 215 0.93 2.41 20.32
N SER A 216 1.64 1.87 19.33
CA SER A 216 2.06 2.60 18.14
C SER A 216 0.92 2.95 17.16
N LEU A 217 -0.10 2.08 17.07
CA LEU A 217 -1.25 2.26 16.16
C LEU A 217 -2.34 3.15 16.79
N GLY A 218 -2.74 2.89 18.04
CA GLY A 218 -3.82 3.62 18.70
C GLY A 218 -3.53 5.10 18.99
N TYR A 219 -2.27 5.48 19.21
CA TYR A 219 -1.91 6.88 19.53
C TYR A 219 -1.67 7.77 18.30
N ARG A 220 -1.79 7.25 17.08
CA ARG A 220 -1.66 8.04 15.85
C ARG A 220 -2.84 9.00 15.60
N VAL A 221 -3.97 8.87 16.31
CA VAL A 221 -5.20 9.60 15.90
C VAL A 221 -5.81 10.57 16.93
N GLY A 222 -5.54 10.50 18.25
CA GLY A 222 -6.38 11.25 19.21
C GLY A 222 -5.75 11.83 20.49
N PHE A 223 -5.27 13.07 20.41
CA PHE A 223 -4.96 14.05 21.48
C PHE A 223 -3.90 13.72 22.56
N THR A 224 -2.80 14.48 22.47
CA THR A 224 -1.68 14.65 23.42
C THR A 224 -0.89 13.40 23.79
N ASP A 225 -0.09 12.89 22.84
CA ASP A 225 1.37 12.82 23.03
C ASP A 225 2.19 12.50 21.74
N GLY A 226 1.94 13.20 20.64
CA GLY A 226 2.94 13.29 19.55
C GLY A 226 4.01 14.38 19.81
N LYS A 227 3.87 15.16 20.88
CA LYS A 227 4.58 16.42 21.09
C LYS A 227 5.56 16.38 22.28
N GLU A 228 5.44 15.41 23.20
CA GLU A 228 6.35 15.21 24.34
C GLU A 228 7.24 13.97 24.18
N ASN A 229 7.04 13.15 23.13
CA ASN A 229 7.94 12.04 22.81
C ASN A 229 7.98 11.01 23.96
N LEU A 230 6.83 10.66 24.58
CA LEU A 230 6.82 9.67 25.66
C LEU A 230 7.11 8.28 25.09
N ALA A 231 7.90 7.51 25.83
CA ALA A 231 8.18 6.12 25.51
C ALA A 231 6.95 5.27 25.86
N PHE A 232 6.78 4.15 25.15
CA PHE A 232 5.86 3.07 25.52
C PHE A 232 5.95 2.81 27.03
N ASP A 233 4.81 2.99 27.72
CA ASP A 233 4.67 2.67 29.14
C ASP A 233 3.71 1.48 29.28
N PRO A 234 4.20 0.28 29.62
CA PRO A 234 3.37 -0.90 29.82
C PRO A 234 2.38 -0.75 31.00
N GLY A 235 2.50 0.33 31.80
CA GLY A 235 1.53 0.72 32.82
C GLY A 235 0.24 1.36 32.30
N TYR A 236 0.15 1.72 31.00
CA TYR A 236 -1.02 2.35 30.37
C TYR A 236 -1.41 1.66 29.04
N PRO A 237 -2.00 0.45 29.12
CA PRO A 237 -2.40 -0.31 27.94
C PRO A 237 -3.60 0.34 27.21
N PRO A 238 -3.60 0.45 25.85
CA PRO A 238 -4.80 0.76 25.08
C PRO A 238 -5.96 -0.20 25.40
N LEU A 239 -7.14 0.32 25.74
CA LEU A 239 -8.32 -0.50 26.03
C LEU A 239 -8.96 -1.00 24.72
N ASP A 240 -9.48 -2.22 24.75
CA ASP A 240 -10.36 -2.85 23.76
C ASP A 240 -11.52 -3.45 24.57
N SER A 241 -12.60 -2.68 24.71
CA SER A 241 -13.69 -2.93 25.65
C SER A 241 -14.63 -4.04 25.17
N ASP A 242 -14.80 -4.22 23.87
CA ASP A 242 -15.72 -5.17 23.25
C ASP A 242 -15.04 -6.34 22.52
N GLN A 243 -13.71 -6.34 22.45
CA GLN A 243 -12.84 -7.43 21.99
C GLN A 243 -12.98 -7.76 20.51
N ASP A 244 -13.08 -6.74 19.67
CA ASP A 244 -13.18 -6.91 18.21
C ASP A 244 -11.85 -6.71 17.46
N GLY A 245 -10.82 -6.24 18.16
CA GLY A 245 -9.48 -6.03 17.62
C GLY A 245 -9.16 -4.58 17.27
N ILE A 246 -10.10 -3.66 17.39
CA ILE A 246 -9.88 -2.21 17.35
C ILE A 246 -9.83 -1.68 18.79
N TYR A 247 -9.07 -0.60 19.05
CA TYR A 247 -8.94 -0.05 20.40
C TYR A 247 -9.91 1.11 20.65
N ASP A 248 -10.47 1.20 21.86
CA ASP A 248 -11.44 2.22 22.27
C ASP A 248 -11.02 3.64 21.91
N ASN A 249 -9.73 3.97 22.06
CA ASN A 249 -9.21 5.30 21.76
C ASN A 249 -9.18 5.59 20.25
N TRP A 250 -8.93 4.57 19.44
CA TRP A 250 -9.02 4.66 17.99
C TRP A 250 -10.47 4.77 17.55
N GLU A 251 -11.34 3.88 18.04
CA GLU A 251 -12.77 3.88 17.76
C GLU A 251 -13.44 5.22 18.09
N VAL A 252 -13.15 5.79 19.27
CA VAL A 252 -13.69 7.11 19.68
C VAL A 252 -13.28 8.22 18.72
N VAL A 253 -12.05 8.18 18.20
CA VAL A 253 -11.54 9.23 17.31
C VAL A 253 -12.14 9.10 15.92
N MET A 254 -12.27 7.86 15.44
CA MET A 254 -12.78 7.55 14.11
C MET A 254 -14.31 7.56 14.06
N GLY A 255 -14.97 7.64 15.22
CA GLY A 255 -16.41 7.77 15.35
C GLY A 255 -17.15 6.43 15.41
N LEU A 256 -16.43 5.34 15.68
CA LEU A 256 -16.95 4.02 16.00
C LEU A 256 -17.43 3.97 17.47
N ASP A 257 -18.08 2.88 17.87
CA ASP A 257 -18.64 2.65 19.20
C ASP A 257 -17.82 1.59 19.95
N PRO A 258 -16.99 1.99 20.94
CA PRO A 258 -16.12 1.11 21.76
C PRO A 258 -16.81 0.01 22.57
N SER A 259 -18.12 -0.13 22.42
CA SER A 259 -18.92 -1.14 23.10
C SER A 259 -19.65 -2.07 22.13
N SER A 260 -19.40 -1.93 20.83
CA SER A 260 -20.10 -2.57 19.74
C SER A 260 -19.17 -3.27 18.75
N ALA A 261 -18.70 -4.47 19.10
CA ALA A 261 -17.87 -5.36 18.29
C ALA A 261 -18.31 -5.67 16.83
N ALA A 262 -19.49 -5.21 16.41
CA ALA A 262 -19.97 -5.33 15.04
C ALA A 262 -19.41 -4.26 14.10
N ASP A 263 -18.98 -3.09 14.60
CA ASP A 263 -18.52 -1.99 13.76
C ASP A 263 -17.08 -2.17 13.26
N ALA A 264 -16.25 -2.98 13.92
CA ALA A 264 -14.99 -3.46 13.33
C ALA A 264 -15.15 -4.17 11.98
N SER A 265 -16.31 -4.79 11.75
CA SER A 265 -16.66 -5.43 10.47
C SER A 265 -17.47 -4.54 9.53
N ALA A 266 -17.70 -3.29 9.90
CA ALA A 266 -18.35 -2.31 9.04
C ALA A 266 -17.33 -1.68 8.09
N ASP A 267 -17.84 -1.17 6.97
CA ASP A 267 -17.13 -0.38 5.96
C ASP A 267 -17.80 1.00 5.97
N PRO A 268 -17.32 1.96 6.78
CA PRO A 268 -18.09 3.17 7.06
C PRO A 268 -18.03 4.21 5.93
N ASP A 269 -17.01 4.18 5.07
CA ASP A 269 -16.85 5.09 3.94
C ASP A 269 -17.09 4.45 2.55
N ASN A 270 -17.27 3.13 2.50
CA ASN A 270 -17.64 2.32 1.33
C ASN A 270 -16.53 2.20 0.29
N ASP A 271 -15.28 2.10 0.73
CA ASP A 271 -14.12 1.87 -0.13
C ASP A 271 -13.74 0.37 -0.26
N LEU A 272 -14.50 -0.51 0.42
CA LEU A 272 -14.33 -1.97 0.51
C LEU A 272 -13.36 -2.48 1.58
N LEU A 273 -12.82 -1.60 2.43
CA LEU A 273 -12.11 -2.00 3.64
C LEU A 273 -13.04 -2.00 4.85
N THR A 274 -12.89 -3.01 5.70
CA THR A 274 -13.52 -2.97 7.03
C THR A 274 -12.72 -2.06 7.97
N ALA A 275 -13.38 -1.50 8.98
CA ALA A 275 -12.70 -0.69 10.00
C ALA A 275 -11.52 -1.42 10.66
N LEU A 276 -11.60 -2.75 10.81
CA LEU A 276 -10.47 -3.54 11.32
C LEU A 276 -9.28 -3.63 10.34
N GLU A 277 -9.57 -3.71 9.03
CA GLU A 277 -8.55 -3.69 7.98
C GLU A 277 -7.89 -2.33 7.90
N GLU A 278 -8.67 -1.26 7.97
CA GLU A 278 -8.16 0.12 8.01
C GLU A 278 -7.29 0.38 9.23
N PHE A 279 -7.74 -0.05 10.40
CA PHE A 279 -6.94 -0.03 11.62
C PHE A 279 -5.60 -0.79 11.46
N SER A 280 -5.61 -1.90 10.70
CA SER A 280 -4.41 -2.72 10.45
C SER A 280 -3.45 -2.08 9.44
N LEU A 281 -3.98 -1.35 8.46
CA LEU A 281 -3.24 -0.63 7.43
C LEU A 281 -2.77 0.75 7.91
N GLY A 282 -3.43 1.31 8.93
CA GLY A 282 -3.18 2.65 9.42
C GLY A 282 -3.87 3.74 8.59
N THR A 283 -4.86 3.36 7.79
CA THR A 283 -5.75 4.24 7.01
C THR A 283 -6.89 4.77 7.89
N ARG A 284 -7.98 5.32 7.31
CA ARG A 284 -9.02 6.03 8.06
C ARG A 284 -10.43 5.59 7.65
N GLU A 285 -11.16 5.06 8.63
CA GLU A 285 -12.56 4.56 8.57
C GLU A 285 -13.61 5.44 7.91
N ASN A 286 -13.32 6.73 7.80
CA ASN A 286 -14.26 7.73 7.33
C ASN A 286 -13.70 8.55 6.17
N ASN A 287 -12.63 8.07 5.55
CA ASN A 287 -11.92 8.77 4.51
C ASN A 287 -11.36 7.78 3.50
N THR A 288 -12.09 7.66 2.39
CA THR A 288 -11.89 6.68 1.32
C THR A 288 -10.53 6.71 0.62
N ASP A 289 -9.66 7.67 0.92
CA ASP A 289 -8.38 7.95 0.25
C ASP A 289 -7.50 8.69 1.26
N THR A 290 -6.66 7.94 1.98
CA THR A 290 -5.96 8.39 3.18
C THR A 290 -4.81 9.35 2.89
N ASP A 291 -4.11 9.14 1.79
CA ASP A 291 -2.96 9.94 1.37
C ASP A 291 -3.29 11.01 0.30
N ALA A 292 -4.52 10.99 -0.21
CA ALA A 292 -5.14 11.97 -1.09
C ALA A 292 -4.53 12.04 -2.50
N ASP A 293 -4.16 10.90 -3.06
CA ASP A 293 -3.61 10.79 -4.42
C ASP A 293 -4.67 10.53 -5.51
N GLY A 294 -5.90 10.17 -5.10
CA GLY A 294 -7.04 9.95 -5.98
C GLY A 294 -7.37 8.49 -6.26
N ILE A 295 -6.63 7.53 -5.72
CA ILE A 295 -6.98 6.10 -5.66
C ILE A 295 -7.51 5.80 -4.25
N PRO A 296 -8.64 5.09 -4.08
CA PRO A 296 -9.13 4.73 -2.75
C PRO A 296 -8.30 3.67 -2.02
N ASP A 297 -8.22 3.76 -0.69
CA ASP A 297 -7.41 2.85 0.15
C ASP A 297 -7.73 1.37 -0.13
N GLY A 298 -9.02 1.02 -0.26
CA GLY A 298 -9.44 -0.34 -0.60
C GLY A 298 -9.08 -0.79 -2.02
N ALA A 299 -8.97 0.12 -2.98
CA ALA A 299 -8.49 -0.20 -4.33
C ALA A 299 -6.96 -0.43 -4.32
N GLU A 300 -6.22 0.45 -3.66
CA GLU A 300 -4.77 0.30 -3.47
C GLU A 300 -4.42 -1.02 -2.78
N TYR A 301 -5.12 -1.34 -1.68
CA TYR A 301 -4.95 -2.60 -0.98
C TYR A 301 -5.23 -3.83 -1.87
N ALA A 302 -6.24 -3.75 -2.75
CA ALA A 302 -6.57 -4.84 -3.67
C ALA A 302 -5.49 -5.07 -4.73
N TYR A 303 -4.81 -4.02 -5.19
CA TYR A 303 -3.72 -4.07 -6.16
C TYR A 303 -2.31 -4.11 -5.51
N ALA A 304 -2.24 -4.20 -4.18
CA ALA A 304 -1.00 -4.21 -3.40
C ALA A 304 -0.12 -2.95 -3.56
N LEU A 305 -0.78 -1.81 -3.81
CA LEU A 305 -0.24 -0.47 -3.62
C LEU A 305 -0.26 -0.10 -2.12
N ASP A 306 0.37 1.01 -1.74
CA ASP A 306 0.48 1.46 -0.34
C ASP A 306 -0.46 2.66 -0.09
N PRO A 307 -1.61 2.46 0.60
CA PRO A 307 -2.61 3.51 0.92
C PRO A 307 -2.11 4.72 1.74
N LEU A 308 -0.82 4.75 2.05
CA LEU A 308 -0.15 5.80 2.82
C LEU A 308 0.97 6.48 2.00
N ASP A 309 1.20 6.09 0.75
CA ASP A 309 2.23 6.61 -0.16
C ASP A 309 1.65 7.12 -1.49
N ALA A 310 1.14 8.36 -1.43
CA ALA A 310 0.59 9.11 -2.56
C ALA A 310 1.47 9.21 -3.82
N SER A 311 2.74 8.78 -3.76
CA SER A 311 3.60 8.77 -4.93
C SER A 311 3.36 7.57 -5.86
N ASP A 312 2.76 6.49 -5.35
CA ASP A 312 2.57 5.28 -6.15
C ASP A 312 1.40 5.38 -7.15
N ALA A 313 0.41 6.25 -6.96
CA ALA A 313 -0.57 6.60 -8.00
C ALA A 313 0.06 7.11 -9.30
N SER A 314 1.21 7.77 -9.19
CA SER A 314 1.98 8.27 -10.34
C SER A 314 3.01 7.27 -10.87
N ALA A 315 3.19 6.14 -10.18
CA ALA A 315 3.99 5.04 -10.67
C ALA A 315 3.24 4.24 -11.74
N ASP A 316 4.01 3.46 -12.48
CA ASP A 316 3.54 2.50 -13.48
C ASP A 316 3.85 1.11 -12.90
N PHE A 317 2.85 0.50 -12.24
CA PHE A 317 3.03 -0.72 -11.46
C PHE A 317 3.31 -1.95 -12.34
N ASP A 318 2.69 -2.01 -13.52
CA ASP A 318 2.77 -3.17 -14.41
C ASP A 318 3.72 -2.97 -15.61
N GLY A 319 4.20 -1.75 -15.83
CA GLY A 319 5.25 -1.39 -16.78
C GLY A 319 4.76 -1.13 -18.20
N ASP A 320 3.50 -0.78 -18.38
CA ASP A 320 2.87 -0.55 -19.69
C ASP A 320 3.01 0.91 -20.20
N GLY A 321 3.52 1.81 -19.35
CA GLY A 321 3.72 3.23 -19.65
C GLY A 321 2.59 4.15 -19.19
N ILE A 322 1.54 3.64 -18.55
CA ILE A 322 0.42 4.39 -17.99
C ILE A 322 0.53 4.41 -16.47
N SER A 323 0.09 5.50 -15.83
CA SER A 323 0.14 5.58 -14.37
C SER A 323 -1.02 4.82 -13.72
N ASN A 324 -0.80 4.27 -12.52
CA ASN A 324 -1.82 3.58 -11.73
C ASN A 324 -3.12 4.40 -11.57
N TYR A 325 -3.00 5.71 -11.37
CA TYR A 325 -4.13 6.63 -11.32
C TYR A 325 -4.91 6.72 -12.64
N GLU A 326 -4.21 6.82 -13.77
CA GLU A 326 -4.83 6.92 -15.09
C GLU A 326 -5.60 5.65 -15.43
N GLU A 327 -5.05 4.50 -15.08
CA GLU A 327 -5.71 3.20 -15.18
C GLU A 327 -6.94 3.09 -14.28
N TYR A 328 -6.81 3.49 -13.01
CA TYR A 328 -7.92 3.49 -12.05
C TYR A 328 -9.10 4.33 -12.56
N VAL A 329 -8.82 5.54 -13.08
CA VAL A 329 -9.82 6.43 -13.66
C VAL A 329 -10.45 5.84 -14.93
N ALA A 330 -9.66 5.13 -15.74
CA ALA A 330 -10.13 4.45 -16.94
C ALA A 330 -10.91 3.16 -16.63
N GLY A 331 -10.80 2.64 -15.40
CA GLY A 331 -11.41 1.38 -14.98
C GLY A 331 -10.71 0.15 -15.54
N THR A 332 -9.41 0.27 -15.83
CA THR A 332 -8.54 -0.82 -16.28
C THR A 332 -7.85 -1.49 -15.08
N LYS A 333 -7.12 -2.59 -15.31
CA LYS A 333 -6.52 -3.37 -14.21
C LYS A 333 -5.07 -2.95 -14.02
N LEU A 334 -4.82 -2.27 -12.89
CA LEU A 334 -3.52 -1.71 -12.50
C LEU A 334 -2.36 -2.73 -12.43
N ASP A 335 -2.66 -4.03 -12.46
CA ASP A 335 -1.70 -5.13 -12.37
C ASP A 335 -1.61 -5.98 -13.65
N ASP A 336 -2.22 -5.53 -14.76
CA ASP A 336 -2.31 -6.27 -16.01
C ASP A 336 -1.89 -5.39 -17.20
N PRO A 337 -0.64 -5.52 -17.71
CA PRO A 337 -0.05 -4.63 -18.72
C PRO A 337 -0.64 -4.82 -20.12
N GLN A 338 -1.76 -5.53 -20.22
CA GLN A 338 -2.56 -5.77 -21.42
C GLN A 338 -3.97 -5.20 -21.29
N ASP A 339 -4.33 -4.68 -20.13
CA ASP A 339 -5.62 -4.07 -19.81
C ASP A 339 -5.34 -2.61 -19.48
N TYR A 340 -5.15 -1.80 -20.52
CA TYR A 340 -4.73 -0.40 -20.41
C TYR A 340 -5.70 0.55 -21.11
N PRO A 341 -5.70 1.85 -20.74
CA PRO A 341 -6.59 2.82 -21.35
C PRO A 341 -6.31 2.97 -22.85
N VAL A 342 -7.32 2.73 -23.69
CA VAL A 342 -7.18 2.95 -25.14
C VAL A 342 -7.22 4.45 -25.43
N VAL A 343 -6.08 5.04 -25.74
CA VAL A 343 -5.95 6.42 -26.22
C VAL A 343 -6.07 6.38 -27.75
N GLU A 344 -7.25 6.73 -28.27
CA GLU A 344 -7.46 6.89 -29.70
C GLU A 344 -6.80 8.20 -30.19
N SER A 345 -5.85 8.11 -31.13
CA SER A 345 -5.34 9.30 -31.81
C SER A 345 -6.44 9.92 -32.68
N PRO A 346 -6.68 11.24 -32.62
CA PRO A 346 -7.54 11.90 -33.58
C PRO A 346 -7.02 11.69 -35.01
N LEU A 347 -7.93 11.48 -35.96
CA LEU A 347 -7.55 11.28 -37.35
C LEU A 347 -7.28 12.63 -38.05
N ALA A 348 -6.10 12.77 -38.64
CA ALA A 348 -5.74 13.86 -39.54
C ALA A 348 -6.15 13.51 -40.99
N PRO A 349 -6.62 14.47 -41.82
CA PRO A 349 -7.00 14.20 -43.21
C PRO A 349 -5.87 13.55 -44.04
N GLY A 350 -6.21 12.48 -44.76
CA GLY A 350 -5.27 11.81 -45.67
C GLY A 350 -4.80 10.44 -45.18
N PHE A 351 -3.62 10.04 -45.65
CA PHE A 351 -3.00 8.74 -45.47
C PHE A 351 -1.65 8.85 -44.80
N VAL A 352 -1.21 7.78 -44.14
CA VAL A 352 0.19 7.54 -43.83
C VAL A 352 0.75 6.55 -44.85
N GLY A 353 1.77 6.94 -45.61
CA GLY A 353 2.49 6.11 -46.57
C GLY A 353 3.85 5.65 -46.06
N GLN A 354 4.05 4.36 -45.92
CA GLN A 354 5.33 3.71 -45.62
C GLN A 354 6.02 3.30 -46.93
N TYR A 355 7.25 3.75 -47.14
CA TYR A 355 8.01 3.53 -48.38
C TYR A 355 9.15 2.53 -48.15
N PHE A 356 9.32 1.61 -49.09
CA PHE A 356 10.28 0.51 -48.99
C PHE A 356 11.06 0.34 -50.30
N THR A 357 12.26 -0.24 -50.19
CA THR A 357 12.93 -0.83 -51.37
C THR A 357 12.33 -2.19 -51.70
N GLY A 358 12.56 -2.66 -52.93
CA GLY A 358 12.10 -3.97 -53.38
C GLY A 358 10.63 -4.00 -53.77
N MET A 359 10.12 -5.18 -54.11
CA MET A 359 8.71 -5.38 -54.53
C MET A 359 7.89 -6.12 -53.47
N ALA A 360 8.49 -6.40 -52.31
CA ALA A 360 7.89 -7.13 -51.22
C ALA A 360 8.27 -6.51 -49.88
N PHE A 361 8.32 -5.17 -49.82
CA PHE A 361 8.62 -4.40 -48.60
C PHE A 361 9.99 -4.72 -47.98
N ASP A 362 11.00 -4.94 -48.84
CA ASP A 362 12.28 -5.55 -48.47
C ASP A 362 13.10 -4.74 -47.44
N GLN A 363 13.05 -3.40 -47.51
CA GLN A 363 13.72 -2.52 -46.54
C GLN A 363 12.93 -1.22 -46.39
N PHE A 364 12.49 -0.91 -45.16
CA PHE A 364 11.85 0.37 -44.84
C PHE A 364 12.81 1.54 -45.05
N LEU A 365 12.30 2.61 -45.68
CA LEU A 365 13.03 3.84 -45.95
C LEU A 365 12.55 4.99 -45.06
N LEU A 366 11.23 5.23 -45.05
CA LEU A 366 10.58 6.29 -44.29
C LEU A 366 9.05 6.15 -44.36
N ASN A 367 8.37 6.88 -43.49
CA ASN A 367 6.93 7.18 -43.60
C ASN A 367 6.70 8.62 -44.09
N LYS A 368 5.51 8.91 -44.63
CA LYS A 368 5.02 10.27 -44.96
C LYS A 368 3.51 10.37 -44.77
N THR A 369 3.04 11.53 -44.34
CA THR A 369 1.62 11.89 -44.44
C THR A 369 1.30 12.41 -45.84
N GLU A 370 0.20 11.93 -46.43
CA GLU A 370 -0.21 12.22 -47.81
C GLU A 370 -1.70 12.57 -47.85
N GLU A 371 -2.07 13.78 -48.27
CA GLU A 371 -3.48 14.22 -48.33
C GLU A 371 -4.35 13.37 -49.29
N ALA A 372 -3.71 12.78 -50.31
CA ALA A 372 -4.38 11.96 -51.31
C ALA A 372 -3.42 10.96 -51.95
N LEU A 373 -3.95 9.78 -52.28
CA LEU A 373 -3.25 8.79 -53.09
C LEU A 373 -3.47 9.12 -54.57
N ASN A 374 -2.63 9.99 -55.12
CA ASN A 374 -2.71 10.46 -56.51
C ASN A 374 -1.32 10.70 -57.13
N PHE A 375 -0.54 9.63 -57.25
CA PHE A 375 0.84 9.65 -57.71
C PHE A 375 0.97 9.20 -59.16
N ASN A 376 1.81 9.94 -59.89
CA ASN A 376 2.31 9.56 -61.20
C ASN A 376 3.77 10.01 -61.28
N TRP A 377 4.66 9.12 -60.88
CA TRP A 377 6.10 9.38 -60.86
C TRP A 377 6.74 9.22 -62.23
N SER A 378 6.01 8.68 -63.23
CA SER A 378 6.59 8.33 -64.52
C SER A 378 7.83 7.44 -64.28
N ALA A 379 9.02 7.81 -64.75
CA ALA A 379 10.23 7.02 -64.51
C ALA A 379 11.10 7.56 -63.35
N ASP A 380 10.58 8.51 -62.56
CA ASP A 380 11.32 9.11 -61.45
C ASP A 380 11.07 8.35 -60.14
N ALA A 381 12.01 8.46 -59.19
CA ALA A 381 11.84 7.91 -57.83
C ALA A 381 10.78 8.69 -57.03
N PRO A 382 10.11 8.06 -56.04
CA PRO A 382 9.07 8.71 -55.23
C PRO A 382 9.61 9.88 -54.38
N PHE A 383 10.90 9.86 -54.06
CA PHE A 383 11.61 10.97 -53.42
C PHE A 383 13.13 10.81 -53.60
N ALA A 384 13.88 11.86 -53.31
CA ALA A 384 15.34 11.83 -53.36
C ALA A 384 15.90 10.79 -52.37
N GLY A 385 16.59 9.76 -52.89
CA GLY A 385 17.17 8.68 -52.08
C GLY A 385 16.41 7.35 -52.19
N ALA A 386 15.17 7.35 -52.67
CA ALA A 386 14.47 6.13 -53.06
C ALA A 386 14.97 5.61 -54.42
N PRO A 387 14.86 4.30 -54.69
CA PRO A 387 15.16 3.77 -56.01
C PRO A 387 14.08 4.18 -57.04
N GLU A 388 14.48 4.39 -58.29
CA GLU A 388 13.59 4.74 -59.42
C GLU A 388 12.72 3.56 -59.87
N GLU A 389 13.23 2.33 -59.68
CA GLU A 389 12.57 1.07 -60.02
C GLU A 389 12.67 0.13 -58.82
N ARG A 390 11.81 -0.89 -58.75
CA ARG A 390 11.82 -1.89 -57.67
C ARG A 390 11.67 -1.27 -56.29
N PHE A 391 10.56 -0.57 -56.09
CA PHE A 391 10.14 -0.06 -54.80
C PHE A 391 8.69 -0.47 -54.51
N SER A 392 8.33 -0.44 -53.23
CA SER A 392 6.97 -0.73 -52.78
C SER A 392 6.52 0.29 -51.74
N VAL A 393 5.22 0.50 -51.66
CA VAL A 393 4.61 1.45 -50.73
C VAL A 393 3.37 0.84 -50.11
N ARG A 394 3.17 1.08 -48.82
CA ARG A 394 1.96 0.74 -48.08
C ARG A 394 1.33 2.04 -47.56
N TRP A 395 0.10 2.34 -47.97
CA TRP A 395 -0.66 3.48 -47.47
C TRP A 395 -1.79 3.01 -46.57
N TYR A 396 -1.90 3.63 -45.40
CA TYR A 396 -2.98 3.43 -44.46
C TYR A 396 -3.81 4.69 -44.28
N GLY A 397 -5.12 4.51 -44.17
CA GLY A 397 -6.06 5.50 -43.65
C GLY A 397 -7.33 4.81 -43.18
N VAL A 398 -8.26 5.59 -42.65
CA VAL A 398 -9.56 5.17 -42.16
C VAL A 398 -10.61 5.88 -43.01
N PHE A 399 -11.39 5.11 -43.74
CA PHE A 399 -12.51 5.62 -44.52
C PHE A 399 -13.75 5.79 -43.65
N THR A 400 -14.20 7.03 -43.48
CA THR A 400 -15.45 7.34 -42.77
C THR A 400 -16.56 7.55 -43.79
N ALA A 401 -17.61 6.72 -43.75
CA ALA A 401 -18.69 6.80 -44.72
C ALA A 401 -19.49 8.12 -44.56
N PRO A 402 -19.46 9.07 -45.52
CA PRO A 402 -19.93 10.45 -45.31
C PRO A 402 -21.46 10.63 -45.29
N HIS A 403 -22.23 9.54 -45.30
CA HIS A 403 -23.69 9.59 -45.32
C HIS A 403 -24.26 9.53 -43.90
N THR A 404 -25.43 10.12 -43.70
CA THR A 404 -25.95 10.38 -42.35
C THR A 404 -26.94 9.33 -41.82
N SER A 405 -27.36 8.37 -42.64
CA SER A 405 -28.27 7.30 -42.21
C SER A 405 -28.37 6.15 -43.21
N GLY A 406 -28.68 4.94 -42.71
CA GLY A 406 -28.91 3.76 -43.54
C GLY A 406 -27.60 3.12 -43.98
N SER A 407 -27.67 2.37 -45.08
CA SER A 407 -26.51 1.77 -45.73
C SER A 407 -26.35 2.34 -47.14
N ARG A 408 -25.10 2.54 -47.56
CA ARG A 408 -24.75 3.16 -48.84
C ARG A 408 -23.53 2.50 -49.47
N ALA A 409 -23.60 2.32 -50.79
CA ALA A 409 -22.54 1.72 -51.58
C ALA A 409 -21.57 2.77 -52.10
N TYR A 410 -20.27 2.50 -51.95
CA TYR A 410 -19.17 3.31 -52.45
C TYR A 410 -18.31 2.47 -53.38
N ARG A 411 -17.80 3.10 -54.45
CA ARG A 411 -16.92 2.52 -55.45
C ARG A 411 -15.51 3.04 -55.24
N PHE A 412 -14.56 2.12 -55.09
CA PHE A 412 -13.13 2.37 -55.00
C PHE A 412 -12.49 1.98 -56.33
N GLU A 413 -11.79 2.92 -56.96
CA GLU A 413 -11.10 2.73 -58.23
C GLU A 413 -9.61 2.98 -58.01
N LEU A 414 -8.81 1.92 -58.12
CA LEU A 414 -7.38 1.95 -57.86
C LEU A 414 -6.61 1.71 -59.15
N ARG A 415 -5.95 2.77 -59.65
CA ARG A 415 -5.17 2.76 -60.87
C ARG A 415 -3.68 2.63 -60.56
N THR A 416 -3.06 1.52 -60.97
CA THR A 416 -1.64 1.26 -60.71
C THR A 416 -0.87 0.78 -61.93
N ASP A 417 0.43 1.07 -61.93
CA ASP A 417 1.51 0.51 -62.76
C ASP A 417 2.69 0.38 -61.79
N ASP A 418 3.09 -0.79 -61.27
CA ASP A 418 2.61 -2.15 -61.56
C ASP A 418 1.48 -2.67 -60.62
N GLY A 419 1.83 -3.47 -59.61
CA GLY A 419 0.93 -4.33 -58.85
C GLY A 419 0.37 -3.68 -57.60
N THR A 420 -0.80 -4.15 -57.14
CA THR A 420 -1.49 -3.54 -55.99
C THR A 420 -2.38 -4.52 -55.22
N ARG A 421 -2.62 -4.22 -53.94
CA ARG A 421 -3.67 -4.80 -53.10
C ARG A 421 -4.45 -3.70 -52.40
N LEU A 422 -5.73 -3.93 -52.14
CA LEU A 422 -6.58 -3.05 -51.33
C LEU A 422 -7.27 -3.91 -50.27
N PHE A 423 -7.18 -3.46 -49.02
CA PHE A 423 -7.89 -4.02 -47.88
C PHE A 423 -8.91 -3.00 -47.36
N LEU A 424 -10.09 -3.49 -46.98
CA LEU A 424 -11.14 -2.72 -46.31
C LEU A 424 -11.52 -3.47 -45.03
N GLY A 425 -11.19 -2.90 -43.87
CA GLY A 425 -11.02 -3.65 -42.64
C GLY A 425 -9.99 -4.76 -42.85
N ASN A 426 -10.32 -5.98 -42.40
CA ASN A 426 -9.43 -7.14 -42.54
C ASN A 426 -9.67 -7.94 -43.83
N GLU A 427 -10.50 -7.45 -44.76
CA GLU A 427 -10.82 -8.12 -46.04
C GLU A 427 -9.93 -7.60 -47.18
N GLU A 428 -9.14 -8.48 -47.82
CA GLU A 428 -8.48 -8.17 -49.10
C GLU A 428 -9.51 -8.14 -50.23
N VAL A 429 -9.84 -6.93 -50.70
CA VAL A 429 -10.89 -6.71 -51.71
C VAL A 429 -10.34 -6.55 -53.14
N ILE A 430 -9.06 -6.20 -53.30
CA ILE A 430 -8.32 -6.22 -54.58
C ILE A 430 -7.01 -6.98 -54.35
N SER A 431 -6.72 -7.94 -55.22
CA SER A 431 -5.54 -8.81 -55.14
C SER A 431 -4.82 -8.89 -56.49
N SER A 432 -4.18 -7.80 -56.89
CA SER A 432 -3.55 -7.63 -58.21
C SER A 432 -2.04 -7.46 -58.10
N TRP A 433 -1.37 -8.35 -57.36
CA TRP A 433 0.09 -8.30 -57.13
C TRP A 433 0.91 -8.86 -58.31
N VAL A 434 0.77 -8.27 -59.51
CA VAL A 434 1.38 -8.75 -60.76
C VAL A 434 1.93 -7.60 -61.61
N ASP A 435 3.03 -7.85 -62.34
CA ASP A 435 3.60 -6.91 -63.32
C ASP A 435 2.57 -6.58 -64.40
N ARG A 436 2.27 -5.30 -64.59
CA ARG A 436 1.30 -4.81 -65.58
C ARG A 436 1.45 -3.31 -65.76
N GLY A 437 1.27 -2.87 -67.00
CA GLY A 437 1.10 -1.44 -67.28
C GLY A 437 -0.15 -0.84 -66.62
N PRO A 438 -0.38 0.48 -66.78
CA PRO A 438 -1.37 1.22 -66.01
C PRO A 438 -2.79 0.67 -66.11
N THR A 439 -3.26 0.01 -65.06
CA THR A 439 -4.54 -0.72 -65.00
C THR A 439 -5.37 -0.24 -63.82
N THR A 440 -6.70 -0.15 -64.00
CA THR A 440 -7.63 0.25 -62.94
C THR A 440 -8.43 -0.94 -62.45
N ASP A 441 -8.25 -1.29 -61.19
CA ASP A 441 -9.12 -2.24 -60.47
C ASP A 441 -10.27 -1.47 -59.82
N VAL A 442 -11.44 -2.09 -59.76
CA VAL A 442 -12.67 -1.45 -59.28
C VAL A 442 -13.39 -2.39 -58.32
N ILE A 443 -13.80 -1.87 -57.17
CA ILE A 443 -14.62 -2.60 -56.22
C ILE A 443 -15.72 -1.71 -55.64
N GLU A 444 -16.89 -2.30 -55.39
CA GLU A 444 -17.98 -1.64 -54.68
C GLU A 444 -18.25 -2.35 -53.35
N ARG A 445 -18.44 -1.57 -52.28
CA ARG A 445 -18.77 -2.05 -50.93
C ARG A 445 -19.83 -1.15 -50.31
N SER A 446 -20.67 -1.73 -49.46
CA SER A 446 -21.72 -1.02 -48.74
C SER A 446 -21.35 -0.88 -47.27
N PHE A 447 -21.50 0.33 -46.74
CA PHE A 447 -21.24 0.67 -45.34
C PHE A 447 -22.47 1.32 -44.74
N ASN A 448 -22.60 1.27 -43.41
CA ASN A 448 -23.59 2.06 -42.69
C ASN A 448 -23.07 3.46 -42.43
N ALA A 449 -24.00 4.35 -42.10
CA ALA A 449 -23.70 5.74 -41.81
C ALA A 449 -22.78 5.86 -40.59
N GLY A 450 -21.66 6.57 -40.76
CA GLY A 450 -20.66 6.76 -39.71
C GLY A 450 -19.75 5.55 -39.46
N ASP A 451 -19.84 4.48 -40.26
CA ASP A 451 -18.84 3.42 -40.18
C ASP A 451 -17.45 4.01 -40.50
N GLU A 452 -16.47 3.65 -39.69
CA GLU A 452 -15.05 3.93 -39.89
C GLU A 452 -14.36 2.62 -40.27
N ILE A 453 -13.73 2.61 -41.44
CA ILE A 453 -13.21 1.38 -42.06
C ILE A 453 -11.73 1.55 -42.33
N PRO A 454 -10.85 0.75 -41.68
CA PRO A 454 -9.44 0.67 -42.04
C PRO A 454 -9.29 0.42 -43.54
N LEU A 455 -8.47 1.23 -44.20
CA LEU A 455 -8.22 1.18 -45.63
C LEU A 455 -6.71 1.10 -45.84
N LEU A 456 -6.24 -0.08 -46.25
CA LEU A 456 -4.83 -0.32 -46.55
C LEU A 456 -4.66 -0.52 -48.06
N VAL A 457 -3.81 0.28 -48.69
CA VAL A 457 -3.37 0.09 -50.07
C VAL A 457 -1.91 -0.30 -50.08
N GLU A 458 -1.62 -1.42 -50.71
CA GLU A 458 -0.26 -1.85 -50.99
C GLU A 458 0.02 -1.76 -52.48
N TYR A 459 1.25 -1.40 -52.82
CA TYR A 459 1.69 -1.17 -54.19
C TYR A 459 3.15 -1.56 -54.38
N TYR A 460 3.50 -2.03 -55.57
CA TYR A 460 4.89 -2.08 -56.02
C TYR A 460 5.06 -1.61 -57.46
N GLU A 461 6.25 -1.08 -57.72
CA GLU A 461 6.80 -0.81 -59.04
C GLU A 461 7.93 -1.81 -59.33
N ASN A 462 7.91 -2.48 -60.47
CA ASN A 462 9.02 -3.33 -60.90
C ASN A 462 9.97 -2.57 -61.82
N THR A 463 9.48 -2.16 -63.00
CA THR A 463 10.26 -1.42 -64.00
C THR A 463 9.36 -0.59 -64.89
N GLY A 464 9.83 0.59 -65.31
CA GLY A 464 9.11 1.43 -66.26
C GLY A 464 8.45 2.63 -65.60
N GLY A 465 7.13 2.74 -65.74
CA GLY A 465 6.39 3.93 -65.35
C GLY A 465 5.60 3.71 -64.07
N ALA A 466 5.90 4.41 -63.00
CA ALA A 466 5.21 4.22 -61.72
C ALA A 466 3.97 5.12 -61.57
N VAL A 467 2.80 4.51 -61.35
CA VAL A 467 1.52 5.19 -61.12
C VAL A 467 0.78 4.52 -59.95
N ALA A 468 0.22 5.31 -59.04
CA ALA A 468 -0.69 4.84 -58.00
C ALA A 468 -1.74 5.93 -57.71
N GLN A 469 -3.01 5.68 -58.04
CA GLN A 469 -4.09 6.65 -57.87
C GLN A 469 -5.37 5.98 -57.37
N LEU A 470 -5.94 6.49 -56.27
CA LEU A 470 -7.20 6.03 -55.70
C LEU A 470 -8.29 7.09 -55.92
N ALA A 471 -9.44 6.68 -56.45
CA ALA A 471 -10.65 7.49 -56.48
C ALA A 471 -11.78 6.75 -55.75
N ILE A 472 -12.54 7.48 -54.93
CA ILE A 472 -13.70 6.97 -54.20
C ILE A 472 -14.93 7.72 -54.70
N SER A 473 -16.01 7.01 -55.03
CA SER A 473 -17.26 7.64 -55.45
C SER A 473 -18.49 7.03 -54.79
N ASP A 474 -19.47 7.86 -54.47
CA ASP A 474 -20.80 7.39 -54.05
C ASP A 474 -21.49 6.76 -55.27
N VAL A 475 -21.84 5.47 -55.17
CA VAL A 475 -22.42 4.71 -56.29
C VAL A 475 -23.81 5.24 -56.67
N GLN A 476 -24.54 5.79 -55.70
CA GLN A 476 -25.90 6.28 -55.89
C GLN A 476 -25.93 7.64 -56.56
N THR A 477 -25.04 8.56 -56.17
CA THR A 477 -24.99 9.92 -56.75
C THR A 477 -24.04 10.02 -57.95
N GLY A 478 -23.05 9.12 -58.03
CA GLY A 478 -21.94 9.21 -58.98
C GLY A 478 -20.91 10.29 -58.61
N GLU A 479 -21.02 10.89 -57.44
CA GLU A 479 -20.11 11.92 -56.95
C GLU A 479 -18.75 11.31 -56.58
N VAL A 480 -17.66 11.87 -57.10
CA VAL A 480 -16.30 11.54 -56.67
C VAL A 480 -16.02 12.33 -55.40
N LEU A 481 -15.69 11.62 -54.33
CA LEU A 481 -15.45 12.18 -53.01
C LEU A 481 -14.01 12.70 -52.92
N ALA A 482 -13.82 13.83 -52.25
CA ALA A 482 -12.48 14.30 -51.91
C ALA A 482 -11.92 13.41 -50.80
N THR A 483 -10.76 12.77 -51.02
CA THR A 483 -10.15 11.86 -50.04
C THR A 483 -9.84 12.57 -48.73
N THR A 484 -9.50 13.85 -48.77
CA THR A 484 -9.28 14.69 -47.58
C THR A 484 -10.52 14.89 -46.70
N GLU A 485 -11.73 14.58 -47.20
CA GLU A 485 -12.98 14.73 -46.44
C GLU A 485 -13.50 13.40 -45.90
N VAL A 486 -13.02 12.28 -46.43
CA VAL A 486 -13.56 10.94 -46.15
C VAL A 486 -12.51 9.93 -45.71
N ILE A 487 -11.23 10.28 -45.80
CA ILE A 487 -10.11 9.50 -45.28
C ILE A 487 -9.40 10.33 -44.21
N GLY A 488 -9.28 9.76 -43.03
CA GLY A 488 -8.39 10.23 -41.98
C GLY A 488 -7.26 9.22 -41.72
N SER A 489 -6.18 9.64 -41.10
CA SER A 489 -5.09 8.76 -40.68
C SER A 489 -4.57 9.17 -39.30
N PRO A 490 -4.04 8.24 -38.50
CA PRO A 490 -3.48 8.58 -37.19
C PRO A 490 -2.37 9.62 -37.31
N ASP A 491 -2.27 10.52 -36.32
CA ASP A 491 -1.14 11.43 -36.20
C ASP A 491 0.02 10.69 -35.56
N LEU A 492 1.05 10.39 -36.34
CA LEU A 492 2.22 9.63 -35.86
C LEU A 492 3.07 10.38 -34.83
N SER A 493 2.80 11.67 -34.60
CA SER A 493 3.45 12.44 -33.52
C SER A 493 2.77 12.29 -32.17
N LEU A 494 1.56 11.70 -32.15
CA LEU A 494 0.80 11.43 -30.94
C LEU A 494 0.98 9.97 -30.53
N GLU A 495 1.11 9.74 -29.24
CA GLU A 495 1.04 8.41 -28.66
C GLU A 495 -0.40 7.90 -28.78
N SER A 496 -0.52 6.61 -29.10
CA SER A 496 -1.79 5.90 -29.25
C SER A 496 -1.54 4.48 -28.79
N SER A 497 -2.48 3.94 -28.03
CA SER A 497 -2.46 2.54 -27.58
C SER A 497 -3.43 1.67 -28.39
N THR A 498 -3.94 2.18 -29.52
CA THR A 498 -4.67 1.37 -30.50
C THR A 498 -3.74 0.34 -31.13
N ASP A 499 -4.11 -0.93 -31.05
CA ASP A 499 -3.45 -2.09 -31.67
C ASP A 499 -4.51 -2.87 -32.46
N ALA A 500 -4.52 -2.67 -33.78
CA ALA A 500 -5.58 -3.17 -34.65
C ALA A 500 -5.52 -4.68 -34.89
N ASP A 501 -4.35 -5.30 -34.78
CA ASP A 501 -4.17 -6.74 -35.00
C ASP A 501 -3.88 -7.57 -33.73
N ALA A 502 -3.84 -6.88 -32.59
CA ALA A 502 -3.70 -7.42 -31.24
C ALA A 502 -2.39 -8.22 -31.06
N ASP A 503 -1.29 -7.68 -31.57
CA ASP A 503 0.03 -8.29 -31.47
C ASP A 503 0.96 -7.66 -30.43
N GLY A 504 0.50 -6.61 -29.76
CA GLY A 504 1.22 -5.88 -28.73
C GLY A 504 2.07 -4.72 -29.27
N LEU A 505 1.98 -4.39 -30.56
CA LEU A 505 2.56 -3.20 -31.15
C LEU A 505 1.48 -2.14 -31.38
N PRO A 506 1.68 -0.87 -30.95
CA PRO A 506 0.72 0.17 -31.24
C PRO A 506 0.74 0.59 -32.72
N ASP A 507 -0.44 0.80 -33.32
CA ASP A 507 -0.63 1.18 -34.72
C ASP A 507 0.24 2.37 -35.14
N THR A 508 0.35 3.38 -34.28
CA THR A 508 1.16 4.60 -34.55
C THR A 508 2.64 4.29 -34.61
N TRP A 509 3.14 3.42 -33.75
CA TRP A 509 4.52 2.94 -33.78
C TRP A 509 4.79 2.11 -35.04
N GLU A 510 3.89 1.19 -35.34
CA GLU A 510 3.98 0.35 -36.53
C GLU A 510 4.01 1.17 -37.83
N LEU A 511 3.08 2.12 -37.95
CA LEU A 511 3.00 3.06 -39.07
C LEU A 511 4.26 3.92 -39.18
N ALA A 512 4.80 4.38 -38.05
CA ALA A 512 6.04 5.17 -38.02
C ALA A 512 7.26 4.36 -38.47
N PHE A 513 7.32 3.07 -38.16
CA PHE A 513 8.52 2.25 -38.34
C PHE A 513 8.40 1.12 -39.36
N GLY A 514 7.34 1.06 -40.15
CA GLY A 514 7.30 0.23 -41.35
C GLY A 514 6.81 -1.20 -41.15
N THR A 515 6.20 -1.53 -40.01
CA THR A 515 5.50 -2.81 -39.80
C THR A 515 4.05 -2.73 -40.26
N ASN A 516 3.28 -3.80 -40.11
CA ASN A 516 1.96 -3.94 -40.73
C ASN A 516 0.81 -4.12 -39.73
N ILE A 517 0.13 -3.02 -39.43
CA ILE A 517 -1.03 -2.91 -38.54
C ILE A 517 -2.22 -3.86 -38.74
N LEU A 518 -2.28 -4.61 -39.84
CA LEU A 518 -3.36 -5.57 -40.11
C LEU A 518 -2.89 -7.03 -40.02
N VAL A 519 -1.62 -7.26 -39.68
CA VAL A 519 -0.97 -8.56 -39.71
C VAL A 519 -0.02 -8.66 -38.53
N ASN A 520 -0.39 -9.49 -37.55
CA ASN A 520 0.46 -9.82 -36.41
C ASN A 520 1.88 -10.19 -36.85
N ASP A 521 2.80 -9.25 -36.69
CA ASP A 521 4.18 -9.30 -37.15
C ASP A 521 5.18 -8.94 -36.02
N SER A 522 4.68 -8.76 -34.79
CA SER A 522 5.42 -8.65 -33.52
C SER A 522 6.60 -9.62 -33.38
N ALA A 523 6.46 -10.86 -33.88
CA ALA A 523 7.47 -11.91 -33.82
C ALA A 523 8.41 -11.95 -35.05
N GLU A 524 8.17 -11.14 -36.08
CA GLU A 524 9.04 -11.04 -37.25
C GLU A 524 10.33 -10.27 -36.93
N THR A 525 11.40 -10.59 -37.66
CA THR A 525 12.71 -9.96 -37.50
C THR A 525 13.09 -9.19 -38.76
N PHE A 526 13.16 -7.87 -38.67
CA PHE A 526 13.49 -6.99 -39.80
C PHE A 526 14.98 -6.60 -39.88
N ASN A 527 15.74 -6.87 -38.81
CA ASN A 527 17.15 -6.55 -38.68
C ASN A 527 18.05 -7.80 -38.75
N THR A 528 19.35 -7.59 -38.95
CA THR A 528 20.34 -8.69 -39.03
C THR A 528 20.74 -9.28 -37.68
N ALA A 529 20.34 -8.66 -36.57
CA ALA A 529 20.66 -9.14 -35.22
C ALA A 529 19.66 -10.19 -34.72
N GLY A 530 18.52 -10.35 -35.42
CA GLY A 530 17.47 -11.30 -35.05
C GLY A 530 16.59 -10.85 -33.89
N ILE A 531 16.60 -9.54 -33.58
CA ILE A 531 15.67 -8.94 -32.61
C ILE A 531 14.30 -8.81 -33.27
N THR A 532 13.24 -9.25 -32.59
CA THR A 532 11.88 -9.16 -33.14
C THR A 532 11.35 -7.73 -33.11
N ALA A 533 10.26 -7.45 -33.81
CA ALA A 533 9.60 -6.15 -33.77
C ALA A 533 9.16 -5.77 -32.34
N LEU A 534 8.54 -6.71 -31.62
CA LEU A 534 8.14 -6.53 -30.22
C LEU A 534 9.32 -6.25 -29.29
N GLU A 535 10.43 -6.99 -29.42
CA GLU A 535 11.63 -6.75 -28.63
C GLU A 535 12.26 -5.38 -28.92
N ALA A 536 12.20 -4.92 -30.18
CA ALA A 536 12.68 -3.60 -30.57
C ALA A 536 11.79 -2.49 -29.97
N TYR A 537 10.47 -2.64 -30.03
CA TYR A 537 9.51 -1.74 -29.40
C TYR A 537 9.74 -1.61 -27.89
N GLN A 538 9.78 -2.74 -27.18
CA GLN A 538 10.03 -2.81 -25.72
C GLN A 538 11.41 -2.26 -25.32
N SER A 539 12.36 -2.18 -26.25
CA SER A 539 13.70 -1.63 -26.02
C SER A 539 13.86 -0.19 -26.53
N ASN A 540 12.78 0.45 -26.99
CA ASN A 540 12.78 1.78 -27.60
C ASN A 540 13.77 1.92 -28.79
N LEU A 541 13.79 0.91 -29.67
CA LEU A 541 14.67 0.83 -30.83
C LEU A 541 13.88 0.82 -32.14
N ASN A 542 14.50 1.34 -33.20
CA ASN A 542 14.00 1.15 -34.56
C ASN A 542 14.09 -0.35 -34.97
N PRO A 543 13.01 -0.99 -35.46
CA PRO A 543 13.00 -2.43 -35.74
C PRO A 543 13.92 -2.87 -36.89
N TRP A 544 14.27 -1.94 -37.79
CA TRP A 544 15.13 -2.21 -38.95
C TRP A 544 16.61 -1.92 -38.68
N THR A 545 16.90 -0.81 -38.01
CA THR A 545 18.29 -0.33 -37.80
C THR A 545 18.84 -0.61 -36.41
N LEU A 546 17.96 -0.85 -35.43
CA LEU A 546 18.27 -0.94 -33.99
C LEU A 546 18.91 0.32 -33.40
N GLU A 547 18.74 1.46 -34.08
CA GLU A 547 19.10 2.76 -33.51
C GLU A 547 18.05 3.15 -32.46
N PRO A 548 18.46 3.71 -31.31
CA PRO A 548 17.51 4.23 -30.32
C PRO A 548 16.60 5.29 -30.92
N LEU A 549 15.32 5.21 -30.61
CA LEU A 549 14.35 6.24 -30.97
C LEU A 549 14.52 7.42 -30.02
N SER A 550 14.54 8.65 -30.56
CA SER A 550 14.56 9.85 -29.73
C SER A 550 13.21 10.01 -29.06
N GLU A 551 13.17 10.12 -27.73
CA GLU A 551 11.99 10.54 -26.98
C GLU A 551 11.45 11.86 -27.55
N SER A 552 10.14 11.94 -27.77
CA SER A 552 9.48 13.20 -28.08
C SER A 552 9.75 14.20 -26.94
N PRO A 553 10.12 15.45 -27.26
CA PRO A 553 10.40 16.46 -26.24
C PRO A 553 9.11 16.86 -25.49
N PRO A 554 9.21 17.26 -24.21
CA PRO A 554 8.04 17.76 -23.48
C PRO A 554 7.50 19.03 -24.17
N SER A 555 6.18 19.06 -24.33
CA SER A 555 5.35 20.14 -24.89
C SER A 555 5.94 21.55 -24.82
N GLU A 556 6.15 22.18 -25.99
CA GLU A 556 6.41 23.62 -26.10
C GLU A 556 5.12 24.40 -25.83
N ASP A 557 5.03 25.00 -24.65
CA ASP A 557 4.20 26.18 -24.43
C ASP A 557 4.87 27.36 -25.16
N THR A 558 4.16 27.95 -26.13
CA THR A 558 4.70 28.96 -27.03
C THR A 558 5.17 30.23 -26.30
N ASN A 559 6.48 30.53 -26.35
CA ASN A 559 6.94 31.91 -26.46
C ASN A 559 8.33 32.00 -27.09
N GLY A 560 8.46 32.81 -28.15
CA GLY A 560 9.55 32.70 -29.10
C GLY A 560 10.94 33.20 -28.65
N SER A 561 11.93 32.71 -29.40
CA SER A 561 13.26 33.30 -29.69
C SER A 561 14.21 33.51 -28.51
N VAL A 562 15.23 32.66 -28.39
CA VAL A 562 16.61 32.79 -28.92
C VAL A 562 17.38 31.54 -28.44
N GLU A 563 18.10 30.87 -29.34
CA GLU A 563 18.97 29.70 -29.09
C GLU A 563 19.86 29.87 -27.83
N PRO A 564 19.85 28.92 -26.87
CA PRO A 564 20.89 28.82 -25.86
C PRO A 564 21.75 27.55 -26.04
N GLU A 565 23.04 27.70 -25.75
CA GLU A 565 24.08 26.67 -25.67
C GLU A 565 23.63 25.47 -24.80
N PRO A 566 24.15 24.24 -25.03
CA PRO A 566 23.76 23.06 -24.26
C PRO A 566 24.04 23.29 -22.78
N ILE A 567 23.02 23.05 -21.95
CA ILE A 567 23.06 23.19 -20.51
C ILE A 567 22.91 21.79 -19.90
N GLY A 568 23.89 21.34 -19.12
CA GLY A 568 23.77 20.07 -18.39
C GLY A 568 23.22 20.26 -16.99
N SER A 569 22.87 19.15 -16.35
CA SER A 569 22.31 19.11 -15.01
C SER A 569 23.27 18.45 -14.01
N VAL A 570 23.20 18.89 -12.75
CA VAL A 570 23.94 18.27 -11.64
C VAL A 570 23.03 18.15 -10.43
N THR A 571 22.84 16.94 -9.90
CA THR A 571 22.11 16.71 -8.64
C THR A 571 23.09 16.70 -7.46
N LEU A 572 22.84 17.56 -6.48
CA LEU A 572 23.53 17.58 -5.20
C LEU A 572 22.65 16.95 -4.13
N THR A 573 23.18 15.97 -3.40
CA THR A 573 22.51 15.30 -2.26
C THR A 573 23.32 15.51 -0.99
N TRP A 574 22.66 15.72 0.14
CA TRP A 574 23.32 15.94 1.44
C TRP A 574 22.57 15.28 2.60
N THR A 575 23.24 15.20 3.75
CA THR A 575 22.62 14.76 5.01
C THR A 575 22.36 15.98 5.89
N ALA A 576 21.14 16.10 6.41
CA ALA A 576 20.78 17.17 7.32
C ALA A 576 21.63 17.12 8.61
N PRO A 577 22.11 18.27 9.13
CA PRO A 577 22.93 18.29 10.33
C PRO A 577 22.12 17.92 11.57
N SER A 578 22.70 17.09 12.43
CA SER A 578 22.12 16.74 13.74
C SER A 578 22.68 17.56 14.91
N THR A 579 23.71 18.38 14.65
CA THR A 579 24.38 19.22 15.66
C THR A 579 24.71 20.63 15.14
N ARG A 580 24.61 21.63 16.02
CA ARG A 580 25.08 23.01 15.79
C ARG A 580 26.60 23.08 15.96
N THR A 581 27.21 24.17 15.50
CA THR A 581 28.68 24.37 15.58
C THR A 581 29.23 24.44 17.01
N ASP A 582 28.39 24.68 18.02
CA ASP A 582 28.77 24.65 19.44
C ASP A 582 28.62 23.25 20.09
N GLY A 583 28.18 22.25 19.32
CA GLY A 583 27.99 20.87 19.75
C GLY A 583 26.61 20.56 20.34
N SER A 584 25.70 21.53 20.43
CA SER A 584 24.30 21.27 20.81
C SER A 584 23.54 20.55 19.69
N SER A 585 22.53 19.74 20.03
CA SER A 585 21.68 19.09 19.04
C SER A 585 20.79 20.10 18.33
N ILE A 586 20.52 19.88 17.04
CA ILE A 586 19.51 20.61 16.27
C ILE A 586 18.52 19.58 15.69
N SER A 587 17.23 19.80 15.92
CA SER A 587 16.16 19.00 15.33
C SER A 587 15.95 19.39 13.86
N LEU A 588 15.50 18.45 13.02
CA LEU A 588 15.12 18.75 11.63
C LEU A 588 14.01 19.82 11.56
N SER A 589 13.10 19.84 12.53
CA SER A 589 12.04 20.86 12.66
C SER A 589 12.56 22.24 13.06
N GLU A 590 13.80 22.35 13.54
CA GLU A 590 14.45 23.63 13.80
C GLU A 590 15.22 24.15 12.58
N ILE A 591 15.40 23.35 11.54
CA ILE A 591 15.96 23.80 10.26
C ILE A 591 14.87 24.55 9.52
N SER A 592 15.13 25.81 9.14
CA SER A 592 14.19 26.58 8.33
C SER A 592 14.36 26.30 6.84
N HIS A 593 15.61 26.23 6.37
CA HIS A 593 15.94 26.02 4.95
C HIS A 593 17.46 25.81 4.77
N TYR A 594 17.81 25.32 3.60
CA TYR A 594 19.17 25.24 3.09
C TYR A 594 19.42 26.35 2.06
N ILE A 595 20.66 26.82 1.99
CA ILE A 595 21.15 27.70 0.93
C ILE A 595 22.27 26.95 0.22
N LEU A 596 22.05 26.57 -1.03
CA LEU A 596 23.07 25.98 -1.88
C LEU A 596 23.72 27.08 -2.70
N SER A 597 25.03 27.21 -2.63
CA SER A 597 25.80 28.17 -3.43
C SER A 597 26.59 27.43 -4.50
N TYR A 598 26.61 27.93 -5.73
CA TYR A 598 27.28 27.31 -6.86
C TYR A 598 27.92 28.32 -7.83
N GLY A 599 28.86 27.86 -8.65
CA GLY A 599 29.58 28.68 -9.63
C GLY A 599 30.72 27.93 -10.32
N GLN A 600 31.29 28.48 -11.40
CA GLN A 600 32.42 27.87 -12.13
C GLN A 600 33.81 28.16 -11.51
N SER A 601 33.86 28.76 -10.33
CA SER A 601 35.09 29.09 -9.61
C SER A 601 35.01 28.60 -8.17
N GLU A 602 35.91 27.70 -7.78
CA GLU A 602 36.01 27.14 -6.42
C GLU A 602 36.05 28.20 -5.31
N THR A 603 36.68 29.35 -5.58
CA THR A 603 36.83 30.44 -4.61
C THR A 603 35.74 31.52 -4.71
N ASN A 604 34.79 31.39 -5.63
CA ASN A 604 33.75 32.39 -5.87
C ASN A 604 32.48 31.72 -6.43
N LEU A 605 31.57 31.35 -5.53
CA LEU A 605 30.24 30.80 -5.84
C LEU A 605 29.24 31.97 -5.85
N ASP A 606 28.98 32.52 -7.03
CA ASP A 606 28.22 33.75 -7.21
C ASP A 606 26.71 33.52 -7.38
N GLN A 607 26.27 32.26 -7.43
CA GLN A 607 24.86 31.88 -7.54
C GLN A 607 24.41 31.13 -6.29
N THR A 608 23.15 31.34 -5.89
CA THR A 608 22.55 30.67 -4.72
C THR A 608 21.12 30.25 -4.99
N VAL A 609 20.72 29.10 -4.46
CA VAL A 609 19.33 28.64 -4.40
C VAL A 609 18.95 28.31 -2.97
N ARG A 610 17.73 28.70 -2.60
CA ARG A 610 17.11 28.33 -1.33
C ARG A 610 16.33 27.03 -1.55
N VAL A 611 16.54 26.07 -0.66
CA VAL A 611 15.82 24.79 -0.64
C VAL A 611 15.15 24.64 0.72
N GLU A 612 13.91 24.19 0.75
CA GLU A 612 13.14 24.04 1.99
C GLU A 612 13.68 22.90 2.87
N SER A 613 13.32 22.90 4.16
CA SER A 613 13.97 22.09 5.21
C SER A 613 13.73 20.58 5.12
N ASP A 614 12.70 20.16 4.41
CA ASP A 614 12.28 18.76 4.18
C ASP A 614 13.03 18.09 3.02
N GLN A 615 13.70 18.86 2.17
CA GLN A 615 14.48 18.34 1.04
C GLN A 615 15.91 17.99 1.45
N THR A 616 16.45 16.92 0.86
CA THR A 616 17.85 16.48 1.04
C THR A 616 18.61 16.29 -0.29
N SER A 617 17.97 16.66 -1.40
CA SER A 617 18.57 16.72 -2.73
C SER A 617 18.07 17.95 -3.49
N TYR A 618 18.85 18.39 -4.49
CA TYR A 618 18.45 19.45 -5.42
C TYR A 618 19.18 19.29 -6.74
N THR A 619 18.46 19.41 -7.86
CA THR A 619 19.04 19.34 -9.21
C THR A 619 19.22 20.75 -9.79
N PHE A 620 20.48 21.08 -10.08
CA PHE A 620 20.87 22.29 -10.79
C PHE A 620 20.75 22.05 -12.28
N GLU A 621 19.67 22.54 -12.87
CA GLU A 621 19.46 22.58 -14.32
C GLU A 621 20.12 23.83 -14.92
N GLY A 622 20.40 23.84 -16.22
CA GLY A 622 20.84 25.09 -16.86
C GLY A 622 22.34 25.37 -16.78
N LEU A 623 23.18 24.41 -16.40
CA LEU A 623 24.60 24.66 -16.21
C LEU A 623 25.38 24.58 -17.53
N ALA A 624 26.03 25.67 -17.93
CA ALA A 624 26.88 25.69 -19.12
C ALA A 624 28.06 24.70 -19.00
N PRO A 625 28.63 24.20 -20.12
CA PRO A 625 29.75 23.27 -20.09
C PRO A 625 30.94 23.84 -19.30
N GLY A 626 31.51 23.03 -18.42
CA GLY A 626 32.57 23.44 -17.51
C GLY A 626 32.52 22.75 -16.16
N THR A 627 33.54 22.97 -15.34
CA THR A 627 33.56 22.48 -13.95
C THR A 627 32.81 23.44 -13.05
N TRP A 628 31.76 22.93 -12.43
CA TRP A 628 30.94 23.65 -11.46
C TRP A 628 31.29 23.20 -10.05
N TYR A 629 31.28 24.14 -9.13
CA TYR A 629 31.51 23.94 -7.71
C TYR A 629 30.23 24.25 -6.94
N PHE A 630 29.95 23.50 -5.88
CA PHE A 630 28.73 23.58 -5.09
C PHE A 630 29.07 23.52 -3.61
N SER A 631 28.32 24.26 -2.78
CA SER A 631 28.43 24.22 -1.33
C SER A 631 27.07 24.43 -0.69
N ILE A 632 26.93 24.00 0.56
CA ILE A 632 25.67 24.09 1.32
C ILE A 632 25.86 24.84 2.63
N GLN A 633 24.85 25.62 3.00
CA GLN A 633 24.72 26.27 4.29
C GLN A 633 23.30 26.01 4.84
N VAL A 634 23.19 25.75 6.14
CA VAL A 634 21.91 25.51 6.81
C VAL A 634 21.51 26.74 7.62
N THR A 635 20.23 27.13 7.58
CA THR A 635 19.68 28.20 8.42
C THR A 635 18.55 27.68 9.28
N ASP A 636 18.60 27.97 10.58
CA ASP A 636 17.56 27.56 11.54
C ASP A 636 16.35 28.51 11.57
N THR A 637 15.27 28.11 12.24
CA THR A 637 14.03 28.90 12.40
C THR A 637 14.22 30.20 13.20
N SER A 638 15.36 30.36 13.88
CA SER A 638 15.76 31.61 14.55
C SER A 638 16.58 32.53 13.63
N GLY A 639 16.84 32.11 12.39
CA GLY A 639 17.59 32.87 11.39
C GLY A 639 19.12 32.81 11.57
N LEU A 640 19.64 31.84 12.34
CA LEU A 640 21.07 31.60 12.48
C LEU A 640 21.55 30.62 11.41
N SER A 641 22.62 30.99 10.69
CA SER A 641 23.18 30.17 9.61
C SER A 641 24.51 29.53 9.99
N SER A 642 24.76 28.30 9.52
CA SER A 642 26.02 27.60 9.68
C SER A 642 27.18 28.26 8.91
N GLN A 643 28.41 27.79 9.08
CA GLN A 643 29.43 28.04 8.04
C GLN A 643 29.07 27.27 6.77
N THR A 644 29.49 27.79 5.62
CA THR A 644 29.36 27.11 4.32
C THR A 644 30.24 25.86 4.30
N SER A 645 29.75 24.77 3.72
CA SER A 645 30.55 23.55 3.54
C SER A 645 31.75 23.78 2.63
N GLU A 646 32.73 22.88 2.70
CA GLU A 646 33.77 22.81 1.66
C GLU A 646 33.12 22.56 0.28
N PRO A 647 33.57 23.23 -0.80
CA PRO A 647 32.99 23.04 -2.11
C PRO A 647 33.25 21.63 -2.67
N VAL A 648 32.23 21.05 -3.30
CA VAL A 648 32.34 19.85 -4.14
C VAL A 648 32.19 20.23 -5.60
N SER A 649 32.78 19.49 -6.53
CA SER A 649 32.78 19.87 -7.95
C SER A 649 32.31 18.78 -8.90
N GLN A 650 31.62 19.15 -9.98
CA GLN A 650 31.23 18.27 -11.07
C GLN A 650 31.48 18.95 -12.42
N THR A 651 31.96 18.18 -13.42
CA THR A 651 32.16 18.73 -14.78
C THR A 651 30.99 18.37 -15.66
N VAL A 652 30.35 19.40 -16.20
CA VAL A 652 29.28 19.33 -17.19
C VAL A 652 29.93 19.41 -18.57
N GLN A 653 29.67 18.42 -19.45
CA GLN A 653 30.31 18.32 -20.77
C GLN A 653 29.56 19.07 -21.86
#